data_AF-A0AAW8VR83-F1
#
_entry.id   AF-A0AAW8VR83-F1
#
_cell.length_a   1.000
_cell.length_b   1.000
_cell.length_c   1.000
_cell.angle_alpha   90.00
_cell.angle_beta   90.00
_cell.angle_gamma   90.00
#
_symmetry.space_group_name_H-M   'P 1'
#
loop_
_entity.id
_entity.type
_entity.pdbx_description
1 polymer ?
#
loop_
_entity_poly.entity_id
_entity_poly.type
_entity_poly.pdbx_seq_one_letter_code
_entity_poly.pdbx_strand_id
1 'polypeptide(L)'
;MNKYLNYLVAYLLSLAALSSCSDDNEPTPVPVPDPTPSGYCLMFYMSGGDPEHDILLMESARQAAEATGDDVAVTILMKTSGEGEGEAHNGTRRYTAQDGVLTQDTEFGSVDDFAVTDPARLSEFIRWSAEQYQGRRYLLVIGGHGGGFLPSIDLPEEETGTDGPQSRATLLDKGKVMTSSQLGDAIRQSGINLDALILHSCQQGSIEMLADWEGTADYLLGSPFSIPDYAYDYISLVNDLRQERGVEETLQRTVDRTINLWQEFHDEELSGMVVEVTRLRDLTALWDVLRETIDCMHNTMDVVNVTTDLPAVYGETYGQGYLRALFSKYEVDYDDFFQELRVTRAVDIVNFIHSAAIQSGNMRLASYVNRLDEVLKNIVVAHRQTDGKHDYIYNVYTNLSFYSFSQEERESYHKCRFDQLTGWGNFYEGLVDYVFKLHDSGLVLTPMAEHLIGKWEYVSRYVREADGGWEERDTPGEGYLSLSFRSNGEVVLKTTVEGVSVMDLTNWGDSDDETYTININNTSFKILKLTENELELGLGASGGYCISKILFHRMDDNHKGLAERMVGKWTMTKGYEKKDGEWVEMTENMPEQSWVEYRENGRLYMYTLYPGQEPIYEDFQWMVYEDTGFVLSAVNHQITLEDNDNTLIMAYHDPLDSSGEINPDHKYIFVRN
;
A
#
# COMPACT_ATOMS: atom_id res chain seq x y z
N MET A 1 -48.69 -83.91 42.88
CA MET A 1 -49.66 -82.80 43.05
C MET A 1 -48.92 -81.62 43.64
N ASN A 2 -48.08 -80.93 42.87
CA ASN A 2 -48.34 -80.15 41.65
C ASN A 2 -48.82 -78.73 42.00
N LYS A 3 -47.83 -77.86 42.21
CA LYS A 3 -47.80 -76.45 41.77
C LYS A 3 -46.34 -75.92 41.71
N TYR A 4 -45.40 -76.79 41.33
CA TYR A 4 -43.98 -76.49 40.99
C TYR A 4 -43.67 -76.91 39.55
N LEU A 5 -44.62 -76.69 38.65
CA LEU A 5 -44.60 -77.18 37.28
C LEU A 5 -45.38 -76.17 36.44
N ASN A 6 -44.71 -75.17 35.85
CA ASN A 6 -45.19 -74.41 34.67
C ASN A 6 -44.23 -73.31 34.17
N TYR A 7 -43.14 -72.98 34.87
CA TYR A 7 -42.16 -72.00 34.36
C TYR A 7 -40.83 -72.59 33.89
N LEU A 8 -40.67 -73.92 33.96
CA LEU A 8 -39.43 -74.63 33.60
C LEU A 8 -39.56 -75.58 32.40
N VAL A 9 -40.69 -75.52 31.66
CA VAL A 9 -40.99 -76.42 30.53
C VAL A 9 -41.04 -75.69 29.17
N ALA A 10 -41.02 -74.35 29.14
CA ALA A 10 -40.89 -73.60 27.89
C ALA A 10 -39.44 -73.43 27.41
N TYR A 11 -38.45 -73.77 28.24
CA TYR A 11 -37.04 -73.45 27.98
C TYR A 11 -36.18 -74.62 27.48
N LEU A 12 -36.73 -75.82 27.30
CA LEU A 12 -35.94 -77.03 27.07
C LEU A 12 -36.36 -77.93 25.89
N LEU A 13 -37.24 -77.46 25.00
CA LEU A 13 -37.73 -78.29 23.88
C LEU A 13 -37.77 -77.62 22.49
N SER A 14 -36.79 -76.77 22.18
CA SER A 14 -36.52 -76.41 20.77
C SER A 14 -35.03 -76.26 20.43
N LEU A 15 -34.16 -76.83 21.26
CA LEU A 15 -32.73 -77.00 20.96
C LEU A 15 -32.49 -78.45 20.51
N ALA A 16 -32.92 -78.76 19.30
CA ALA A 16 -32.29 -79.78 18.46
C ALA A 16 -32.90 -79.73 17.05
N ALA A 17 -32.07 -79.30 16.09
CA ALA A 17 -32.13 -79.65 14.68
C ALA A 17 -33.32 -79.11 13.85
N LEU A 18 -33.16 -78.49 12.69
CA LEU A 18 -32.03 -78.27 11.78
C LEU A 18 -32.53 -77.22 10.77
N SER A 19 -31.72 -76.21 10.51
CA SER A 19 -31.13 -75.89 9.20
C SER A 19 -31.92 -74.96 8.29
N SER A 20 -31.20 -73.93 7.85
CA SER A 20 -31.34 -73.19 6.59
C SER A 20 -32.33 -72.03 6.57
N CYS A 21 -31.86 -70.85 6.93
CA CYS A 21 -31.72 -69.70 6.01
C CYS A 21 -30.91 -68.59 6.72
N SER A 22 -29.96 -68.02 5.99
CA SER A 22 -29.02 -66.98 6.40
C SER A 22 -29.71 -65.64 6.66
N ASP A 23 -29.31 -64.96 7.74
CA ASP A 23 -29.27 -63.49 7.78
C ASP A 23 -28.29 -63.05 8.88
N ASP A 24 -27.22 -62.40 8.45
CA ASP A 24 -26.16 -61.83 9.29
C ASP A 24 -26.68 -60.55 9.96
N ASN A 25 -26.89 -60.59 11.28
CA ASN A 25 -27.11 -59.41 12.11
C ASN A 25 -26.37 -59.61 13.44
N GLU A 26 -25.07 -59.32 13.44
CA GLU A 26 -24.35 -59.04 14.68
C GLU A 26 -24.84 -57.70 15.26
N PRO A 27 -25.07 -57.59 16.58
CA PRO A 27 -25.36 -56.31 17.19
C PRO A 27 -24.12 -55.41 17.06
N THR A 28 -24.32 -54.23 16.48
CA THR A 28 -23.31 -53.17 16.36
C THR A 28 -22.76 -52.87 17.76
N PRO A 29 -21.42 -52.75 17.94
CA PRO A 29 -20.85 -52.37 19.23
C PRO A 29 -21.41 -51.01 19.64
N VAL A 30 -21.88 -50.90 20.89
CA VAL A 30 -22.16 -49.62 21.53
C VAL A 30 -20.87 -48.79 21.47
N PRO A 31 -20.88 -47.53 21.01
CA PRO A 31 -19.70 -46.69 21.05
C PRO A 31 -19.22 -46.61 22.49
N VAL A 32 -17.99 -47.09 22.72
CA VAL A 32 -17.27 -46.78 23.96
C VAL A 32 -17.12 -45.26 23.96
N PRO A 33 -17.50 -44.52 25.02
CA PRO A 33 -17.19 -43.10 25.09
C PRO A 33 -15.68 -42.95 24.90
N ASP A 34 -15.26 -42.04 24.02
CA ASP A 34 -13.85 -41.75 23.81
C ASP A 34 -13.17 -41.56 25.18
N PRO A 35 -12.02 -42.19 25.43
CA PRO A 35 -11.30 -41.98 26.67
C PRO A 35 -11.07 -40.47 26.81
N THR A 36 -11.44 -39.92 27.98
CA THR A 36 -11.11 -38.53 28.33
C THR A 36 -9.64 -38.30 27.98
N PRO A 37 -9.29 -37.31 27.14
CA PRO A 37 -7.93 -37.17 26.69
C PRO A 37 -6.95 -37.11 27.86
N SER A 38 -5.96 -38.00 27.91
CA SER A 38 -5.03 -38.08 29.03
C SER A 38 -3.80 -37.23 28.71
N GLY A 39 -3.87 -35.91 28.92
CA GLY A 39 -2.74 -34.99 28.75
C GLY A 39 -2.62 -34.35 27.36
N TYR A 40 -1.48 -33.72 27.08
CA TYR A 40 -1.27 -32.85 25.91
C TYR A 40 -0.13 -33.31 25.00
N CYS A 41 -0.17 -32.90 23.73
CA CYS A 41 0.93 -33.02 22.78
C CYS A 41 1.11 -31.69 22.03
N LEU A 42 2.30 -31.10 22.17
CA LEU A 42 2.72 -29.91 21.43
C LEU A 42 3.44 -30.33 20.14
N MET A 43 2.91 -29.93 19.00
CA MET A 43 3.41 -30.31 17.67
C MET A 43 4.15 -29.13 17.04
N PHE A 44 5.47 -29.20 16.89
CA PHE A 44 6.26 -28.17 16.20
C PHE A 44 6.45 -28.54 14.74
N TYR A 45 5.93 -27.71 13.83
CA TYR A 45 6.16 -27.82 12.39
C TYR A 45 6.91 -26.58 11.91
N MET A 46 8.17 -26.76 11.52
CA MET A 46 9.10 -25.63 11.40
C MET A 46 9.95 -25.68 10.13
N SER A 47 10.18 -24.48 9.58
CA SER A 47 11.11 -24.22 8.49
C SER A 47 12.13 -23.19 8.97
N GLY A 48 13.42 -23.54 8.93
CA GLY A 48 14.48 -22.59 9.24
C GLY A 48 14.60 -21.53 8.16
N GLY A 49 14.64 -21.92 6.88
CA GLY A 49 14.77 -20.97 5.77
C GLY A 49 16.16 -20.31 5.66
N ASP A 50 16.80 -19.99 6.79
CA ASP A 50 18.17 -19.49 6.95
C ASP A 50 18.89 -20.09 8.19
N PRO A 51 20.22 -19.91 8.30
CA PRO A 51 21.03 -20.51 9.38
C PRO A 51 20.66 -20.04 10.79
N GLU A 52 20.25 -18.79 10.95
CA GLU A 52 19.87 -18.21 12.24
C GLU A 52 18.61 -18.91 12.79
N HIS A 53 17.57 -18.99 11.96
CA HIS A 53 16.30 -19.60 12.32
C HIS A 53 16.39 -21.12 12.49
N ASP A 54 17.34 -21.80 11.82
CA ASP A 54 17.63 -23.22 12.04
C ASP A 54 17.89 -23.54 13.51
N ILE A 55 18.67 -22.68 14.16
CA ILE A 55 19.14 -22.87 15.53
C ILE A 55 18.06 -22.43 16.52
N LEU A 56 17.50 -21.24 16.32
CA LEU A 56 16.58 -20.59 17.24
C LEU A 56 15.24 -21.35 17.39
N LEU A 57 14.67 -21.79 16.27
CA LEU A 57 13.43 -22.57 16.26
C LEU A 57 13.61 -23.92 16.95
N MET A 58 14.72 -24.61 16.67
CA MET A 58 15.03 -25.88 17.31
C MET A 58 15.29 -25.71 18.82
N GLU A 59 15.91 -24.61 19.24
CA GLU A 59 16.13 -24.32 20.66
C GLU A 59 14.82 -24.09 21.42
N SER A 60 13.88 -23.38 20.82
CA SER A 60 12.53 -23.22 21.38
C SER A 60 11.81 -24.57 21.56
N ALA A 61 11.91 -25.45 20.55
CA ALA A 61 11.32 -26.78 20.63
C ALA A 61 12.03 -27.69 21.65
N ARG A 62 13.36 -27.53 21.86
CA ARG A 62 14.11 -28.23 22.92
C ARG A 62 13.70 -27.78 24.31
N GLN A 63 13.48 -26.49 24.51
CA GLN A 63 12.97 -25.95 25.77
C GLN A 63 11.59 -26.55 26.12
N ALA A 64 10.70 -26.65 25.14
CA ALA A 64 9.43 -27.35 25.32
C ALA A 64 9.65 -28.84 25.69
N ALA A 65 10.55 -29.52 24.97
CA ALA A 65 10.87 -30.93 25.19
C ALA A 65 11.47 -31.18 26.59
N GLU A 66 12.37 -30.34 27.10
CA GLU A 66 12.98 -30.46 28.42
C GLU A 66 11.95 -30.38 29.55
N ALA A 67 10.91 -29.55 29.39
CA ALA A 67 9.87 -29.35 30.38
C ALA A 67 8.82 -30.48 30.43
N THR A 68 8.83 -31.41 29.48
CA THR A 68 7.83 -32.50 29.36
C THR A 68 7.83 -33.46 30.55
N GLY A 69 6.69 -34.13 30.75
CA GLY A 69 6.48 -35.22 31.70
C GLY A 69 5.76 -36.39 31.02
N ASP A 70 5.06 -37.23 31.78
CA ASP A 70 4.22 -38.31 31.25
C ASP A 70 2.89 -37.78 30.69
N ASP A 71 2.49 -36.61 31.16
CA ASP A 71 1.27 -35.85 30.91
C ASP A 71 1.36 -34.90 29.70
N VAL A 72 2.55 -34.42 29.35
CA VAL A 72 2.77 -33.57 28.17
C VAL A 72 3.89 -34.14 27.32
N ALA A 73 3.61 -34.36 26.04
CA ALA A 73 4.59 -34.78 25.04
C ALA A 73 4.84 -33.68 24.00
N VAL A 74 5.93 -33.80 23.26
CA VAL A 74 6.27 -32.92 22.14
C VAL A 74 6.57 -33.77 20.90
N THR A 75 6.13 -33.30 19.74
CA THR A 75 6.59 -33.79 18.43
C THR A 75 7.18 -32.64 17.64
N ILE A 76 8.20 -32.90 16.82
CA ILE A 76 8.91 -31.85 16.08
C ILE A 76 9.15 -32.35 14.66
N LEU A 77 8.87 -31.55 13.65
CA LEU A 77 9.43 -31.65 12.31
C LEU A 77 10.12 -30.33 12.00
N MET A 78 11.42 -30.40 11.71
CA MET A 78 12.25 -29.25 11.39
C MET A 78 12.95 -29.49 10.06
N LYS A 79 12.69 -28.63 9.08
CA LYS A 79 13.49 -28.52 7.86
C LYS A 79 14.48 -27.38 8.01
N THR A 80 15.76 -27.67 7.88
CA THR A 80 16.80 -26.65 7.98
C THR A 80 17.10 -25.99 6.63
N SER A 81 17.85 -24.87 6.66
CA SER A 81 18.17 -24.03 5.51
C SER A 81 19.01 -24.71 4.41
N GLY A 82 19.79 -25.75 4.72
CA GLY A 82 20.37 -26.70 3.77
C GLY A 82 21.88 -26.57 3.48
N GLU A 83 22.40 -27.44 2.60
CA GLU A 83 23.85 -27.71 2.43
C GLU A 83 24.75 -26.51 2.14
N GLY A 84 24.22 -25.47 1.51
CA GLY A 84 24.95 -24.23 1.24
C GLY A 84 25.48 -23.54 2.50
N GLU A 85 24.84 -23.79 3.64
CA GLU A 85 25.11 -23.14 4.92
C GLU A 85 25.97 -24.01 5.87
N GLY A 86 26.32 -25.23 5.44
CA GLY A 86 27.19 -26.17 6.15
C GLY A 86 26.44 -27.33 6.83
N GLU A 87 27.16 -28.40 7.17
CA GLU A 87 26.61 -29.68 7.67
C GLU A 87 25.61 -29.55 8.84
N ALA A 88 25.80 -28.57 9.73
CA ALA A 88 24.92 -28.34 10.87
C ALA A 88 23.49 -27.91 10.45
N HIS A 89 23.35 -27.35 9.26
CA HIS A 89 22.15 -26.75 8.69
C HIS A 89 21.48 -27.67 7.66
N ASN A 90 21.79 -28.97 7.67
CA ASN A 90 21.33 -29.89 6.63
C ASN A 90 20.18 -30.80 7.04
N GLY A 91 19.28 -30.99 6.07
CA GLY A 91 18.24 -32.01 6.05
C GLY A 91 16.94 -31.63 6.74
N THR A 92 16.03 -32.60 6.72
CA THR A 92 14.76 -32.52 7.46
C THR A 92 14.79 -33.60 8.53
N ARG A 93 14.45 -33.25 9.76
CA ARG A 93 14.47 -34.17 10.91
C ARG A 93 13.15 -34.13 11.64
N ARG A 94 12.78 -35.29 12.17
CA ARG A 94 11.58 -35.47 12.98
C ARG A 94 11.94 -36.04 14.34
N TYR A 95 11.25 -35.58 15.38
CA TYR A 95 11.53 -35.96 16.77
C TYR A 95 10.25 -36.19 17.55
N THR A 96 10.37 -37.03 18.58
CA THR A 96 9.41 -37.14 19.69
C THR A 96 10.11 -36.77 20.98
N ALA A 97 9.39 -36.20 21.94
CA ALA A 97 9.89 -36.00 23.29
C ALA A 97 8.83 -36.28 24.35
N GLN A 98 9.27 -36.89 25.44
CA GLN A 98 8.49 -37.16 26.64
C GLN A 98 9.45 -37.31 27.83
N ASP A 99 9.01 -36.95 29.04
CA ASP A 99 9.84 -37.03 30.26
C ASP A 99 11.22 -36.34 30.15
N GLY A 100 11.28 -35.22 29.43
CA GLY A 100 12.52 -34.47 29.20
C GLY A 100 13.46 -35.10 28.16
N VAL A 101 13.08 -36.22 27.53
CA VAL A 101 13.94 -36.96 26.61
C VAL A 101 13.53 -36.71 25.17
N LEU A 102 14.36 -35.99 24.43
CA LEU A 102 14.20 -35.77 22.99
C LEU A 102 14.83 -36.93 22.19
N THR A 103 14.02 -37.61 21.37
CA THR A 103 14.41 -38.75 20.55
C THR A 103 14.18 -38.44 19.08
N GLN A 104 15.21 -38.62 18.24
CA GLN A 104 15.07 -38.49 16.80
C GLN A 104 14.37 -39.72 16.22
N ASP A 105 13.40 -39.50 15.34
CA ASP A 105 12.83 -40.54 14.49
C ASP A 105 13.80 -40.86 13.35
N THR A 106 14.51 -41.97 13.48
CA THR A 106 15.48 -42.43 12.47
C THR A 106 14.81 -43.11 11.26
N GLU A 107 13.52 -43.45 11.35
CA GLU A 107 12.76 -43.98 10.21
C GLU A 107 12.31 -42.86 9.26
N PHE A 108 12.09 -41.66 9.81
CA PHE A 108 11.98 -40.43 9.04
C PHE A 108 13.38 -40.02 8.55
N GLY A 109 13.80 -40.61 7.43
CA GLY A 109 15.10 -40.34 6.82
C GLY A 109 15.34 -38.85 6.55
N SER A 110 16.61 -38.44 6.49
CA SER A 110 16.97 -37.10 6.04
C SER A 110 16.59 -36.93 4.57
N VAL A 111 15.61 -36.07 4.30
CA VAL A 111 15.21 -35.69 2.94
C VAL A 111 15.69 -34.27 2.67
N ASP A 112 16.63 -34.12 1.75
CA ASP A 112 17.30 -32.84 1.45
C ASP A 112 16.36 -31.84 0.73
N ASP A 113 15.34 -32.33 0.04
CA ASP A 113 14.32 -31.53 -0.68
C ASP A 113 12.90 -31.81 -0.17
N PHE A 114 12.74 -31.95 1.16
CA PHE A 114 11.41 -32.07 1.76
C PHE A 114 10.63 -30.77 1.50
N ALA A 115 9.48 -30.86 0.82
CA ALA A 115 8.63 -29.70 0.61
C ALA A 115 7.87 -29.34 1.90
N VAL A 116 8.53 -28.65 2.84
CA VAL A 116 7.91 -28.28 4.13
C VAL A 116 6.75 -27.30 3.98
N THR A 117 6.68 -26.58 2.86
CA THR A 117 5.56 -25.69 2.55
C THR A 117 4.41 -26.39 1.83
N ASP A 118 4.51 -27.70 1.54
CA ASP A 118 3.41 -28.49 0.96
C ASP A 118 2.34 -28.78 2.04
N PRO A 119 1.08 -28.33 1.85
CA PRO A 119 -0.01 -28.52 2.82
C PRO A 119 -0.28 -30.00 3.16
N ALA A 120 -0.01 -30.92 2.23
CA ALA A 120 -0.16 -32.35 2.47
C ALA A 120 0.85 -32.85 3.53
N ARG A 121 2.06 -32.27 3.56
CA ARG A 121 3.10 -32.63 4.53
C ARG A 121 2.77 -32.18 5.93
N LEU A 122 2.14 -31.02 6.08
CA LEU A 122 1.61 -30.58 7.37
C LEU A 122 0.48 -31.50 7.84
N SER A 123 -0.47 -31.83 6.96
CA SER A 123 -1.56 -32.76 7.27
C SER A 123 -1.06 -34.13 7.72
N GLU A 124 -0.03 -34.66 7.04
CA GLU A 124 0.66 -35.91 7.41
C GLU A 124 1.36 -35.80 8.76
N PHE A 125 2.04 -34.68 9.04
CA PHE A 125 2.74 -34.46 10.31
C PHE A 125 1.77 -34.39 11.50
N ILE A 126 0.63 -33.70 11.35
CA ILE A 126 -0.39 -33.61 12.40
C ILE A 126 -0.94 -35.01 12.71
N ARG A 127 -1.28 -35.79 11.68
CA ARG A 127 -1.75 -37.18 11.85
C ARG A 127 -0.69 -38.06 12.51
N TRP A 128 0.55 -37.99 12.03
CA TRP A 128 1.66 -38.73 12.61
C TRP A 128 1.86 -38.39 14.09
N SER A 129 1.78 -37.11 14.46
CA SER A 129 1.92 -36.67 15.85
C SER A 129 0.79 -37.22 16.74
N ALA A 130 -0.44 -37.24 16.23
CA ALA A 130 -1.58 -37.85 16.91
C ALA A 130 -1.45 -39.38 17.03
N GLU A 131 -0.84 -40.05 16.03
CA GLU A 131 -0.55 -41.49 16.08
C GLU A 131 0.51 -41.84 17.12
N GLN A 132 1.54 -41.01 17.29
CA GLN A 132 2.57 -41.21 18.33
C GLN A 132 2.00 -41.06 19.74
N TYR A 133 1.12 -40.07 19.93
CA TYR A 133 0.53 -39.75 21.22
C TYR A 133 -1.00 -39.71 21.12
N GLN A 134 -1.60 -40.89 21.02
CA GLN A 134 -3.05 -41.07 20.85
C GLN A 134 -3.83 -40.62 22.08
N GLY A 135 -5.02 -40.04 21.84
CA GLY A 135 -5.92 -39.60 22.91
C GLY A 135 -5.37 -38.44 23.74
N ARG A 136 -4.46 -37.64 23.17
CA ARG A 136 -4.02 -36.38 23.77
C ARG A 136 -4.84 -35.21 23.24
N ARG A 137 -4.75 -34.08 23.92
CA ARG A 137 -5.15 -32.78 23.39
C ARG A 137 -3.97 -32.17 22.62
N TYR A 138 -4.22 -31.54 21.48
CA TYR A 138 -3.17 -31.16 20.54
C TYR A 138 -3.03 -29.66 20.37
N LEU A 139 -1.81 -29.15 20.48
CA LEU A 139 -1.47 -27.76 20.21
C LEU A 139 -0.42 -27.73 19.09
N LEU A 140 -0.70 -27.02 18.00
CA LEU A 140 0.18 -26.92 16.84
C LEU A 140 0.97 -25.62 16.88
N VAL A 141 2.28 -25.71 16.76
CA VAL A 141 3.21 -24.58 16.63
C VAL A 141 3.71 -24.54 15.19
N ILE A 142 3.47 -23.43 14.50
CA ILE A 142 4.08 -23.14 13.20
C ILE A 142 5.27 -22.20 13.43
N GLY A 143 6.47 -22.62 13.02
CA GLY A 143 7.71 -21.87 13.26
C GLY A 143 8.50 -21.57 11.98
N GLY A 144 8.94 -20.34 11.83
CA GLY A 144 9.68 -19.89 10.65
C GLY A 144 9.51 -18.40 10.39
N HIS A 145 9.96 -17.96 9.22
CA HIS A 145 9.66 -16.61 8.75
C HIS A 145 8.15 -16.38 8.66
N GLY A 146 7.74 -15.21 9.14
CA GLY A 146 6.36 -14.73 9.15
C GLY A 146 6.19 -13.49 8.30
N GLY A 147 5.01 -13.29 7.72
CA GLY A 147 4.61 -12.06 7.05
C GLY A 147 3.12 -11.77 7.22
N GLY A 148 2.76 -10.49 7.20
CA GLY A 148 1.37 -10.08 7.10
C GLY A 148 0.74 -10.50 5.76
N PHE A 149 -0.60 -10.46 5.70
CA PHE A 149 -1.34 -10.88 4.52
C PHE A 149 -1.00 -10.03 3.30
N LEU A 150 -0.68 -10.68 2.19
CA LEU A 150 -0.39 -10.04 0.91
C LEU A 150 -1.06 -10.80 -0.23
N PRO A 151 -1.89 -10.17 -1.08
CA PRO A 151 -2.55 -10.85 -2.20
C PRO A 151 -1.59 -11.64 -3.11
N SER A 152 -0.42 -11.08 -3.40
CA SER A 152 0.59 -11.73 -4.25
C SER A 152 1.26 -12.95 -3.60
N ILE A 153 1.13 -13.15 -2.30
CA ILE A 153 1.68 -14.31 -1.57
C ILE A 153 0.56 -15.28 -1.22
N ASP A 154 -0.52 -14.78 -0.64
CA ASP A 154 -1.61 -15.60 -0.08
C ASP A 154 -2.65 -16.02 -1.13
N LEU A 155 -2.74 -15.30 -2.26
CA LEU A 155 -3.70 -15.56 -3.35
C LEU A 155 -3.01 -15.54 -4.74
N PRO A 156 -2.01 -16.41 -4.98
CA PRO A 156 -1.30 -16.45 -6.26
C PRO A 156 -2.21 -16.96 -7.39
N GLU A 157 -2.10 -16.38 -8.59
CA GLU A 157 -2.92 -16.80 -9.75
C GLU A 157 -2.51 -18.17 -10.33
N GLU A 158 -1.27 -18.59 -10.14
CA GLU A 158 -0.74 -19.90 -10.53
C GLU A 158 0.03 -20.54 -9.35
N GLU A 159 0.18 -21.87 -9.32
CA GLU A 159 1.14 -22.58 -8.46
C GLU A 159 2.58 -22.29 -8.93
N THR A 160 2.97 -21.02 -8.95
CA THR A 160 4.36 -20.65 -9.19
C THR A 160 5.09 -20.73 -7.87
N GLY A 161 6.12 -21.58 -7.80
CA GLY A 161 7.24 -21.26 -6.93
C GLY A 161 7.62 -19.82 -7.23
N THR A 162 7.50 -18.95 -6.23
CA THR A 162 7.70 -17.53 -6.45
C THR A 162 9.21 -17.33 -6.62
N ASP A 163 9.68 -17.34 -7.88
CA ASP A 163 11.10 -17.14 -8.26
C ASP A 163 11.58 -15.69 -8.01
N GLY A 164 10.86 -14.92 -7.17
CA GLY A 164 11.31 -13.66 -6.60
C GLY A 164 11.82 -13.86 -5.17
N PRO A 165 12.71 -12.98 -4.66
CA PRO A 165 13.14 -13.03 -3.26
C PRO A 165 11.96 -12.67 -2.35
N GLN A 166 11.15 -13.67 -1.99
CA GLN A 166 10.19 -13.55 -0.90
C GLN A 166 10.92 -13.80 0.41
N SER A 167 10.78 -12.86 1.34
CA SER A 167 11.43 -12.94 2.65
C SER A 167 10.46 -13.29 3.78
N ARG A 168 9.14 -13.41 3.52
CA ARG A 168 8.08 -13.53 4.56
C ARG A 168 6.80 -14.22 4.02
N ALA A 169 6.16 -15.10 4.80
CA ALA A 169 4.85 -15.76 4.53
C ALA A 169 4.29 -16.38 5.83
N THR A 170 3.21 -17.18 5.81
CA THR A 170 2.80 -17.97 7.00
C THR A 170 3.86 -19.03 7.36
N LEU A 171 4.43 -19.67 6.33
CA LEU A 171 5.63 -20.51 6.41
C LEU A 171 6.42 -20.37 5.09
N LEU A 172 7.72 -20.14 5.16
CA LEU A 172 8.61 -19.92 4.01
C LEU A 172 9.78 -20.91 4.01
N ASP A 173 10.15 -21.37 2.82
CA ASP A 173 11.34 -22.18 2.58
C ASP A 173 11.93 -21.86 1.20
N LYS A 174 13.04 -21.12 1.17
CA LYS A 174 13.78 -20.77 -0.08
C LYS A 174 12.89 -20.22 -1.20
N GLY A 175 12.01 -19.28 -0.87
CA GLY A 175 11.09 -18.66 -1.84
C GLY A 175 9.86 -19.51 -2.18
N LYS A 176 9.69 -20.71 -1.59
CA LYS A 176 8.41 -21.42 -1.58
C LYS A 176 7.65 -21.04 -0.33
N VAL A 177 6.33 -20.89 -0.45
CA VAL A 177 5.45 -20.45 0.64
C VAL A 177 4.31 -21.44 0.87
N MET A 178 3.87 -21.54 2.12
CA MET A 178 2.54 -22.04 2.46
C MET A 178 1.67 -20.83 2.74
N THR A 179 0.58 -20.66 1.99
CA THR A 179 -0.36 -19.55 2.20
C THR A 179 -1.21 -19.76 3.46
N SER A 180 -1.81 -18.68 3.95
CA SER A 180 -2.74 -18.74 5.09
C SER A 180 -3.91 -19.71 4.85
N SER A 181 -4.57 -19.64 3.68
CA SER A 181 -5.62 -20.59 3.28
C SER A 181 -5.12 -22.05 3.24
N GLN A 182 -3.93 -22.27 2.66
CA GLN A 182 -3.32 -23.60 2.58
C GLN A 182 -3.02 -24.20 3.96
N LEU A 183 -2.54 -23.39 4.91
CA LEU A 183 -2.35 -23.79 6.30
C LEU A 183 -3.69 -24.22 6.93
N GLY A 184 -4.73 -23.40 6.78
CA GLY A 184 -6.06 -23.70 7.31
C GLY A 184 -6.64 -25.01 6.74
N ASP A 185 -6.48 -25.21 5.43
CA ASP A 185 -6.93 -26.43 4.76
C ASP A 185 -6.14 -27.66 5.18
N ALA A 186 -4.82 -27.57 5.35
CA ALA A 186 -4.01 -28.67 5.86
C ALA A 186 -4.45 -29.12 7.27
N ILE A 187 -4.73 -28.16 8.15
CA ILE A 187 -5.22 -28.47 9.51
C ILE A 187 -6.57 -29.20 9.42
N ARG A 188 -7.52 -28.70 8.62
CA ARG A 188 -8.83 -29.35 8.43
C ARG A 188 -8.71 -30.75 7.83
N GLN A 189 -7.86 -30.91 6.81
CA GLN A 189 -7.63 -32.18 6.12
C GLN A 189 -6.93 -33.23 6.99
N SER A 190 -6.19 -32.81 8.02
CA SER A 190 -5.61 -33.74 9.00
C SER A 190 -6.67 -34.56 9.75
N GLY A 191 -7.88 -34.02 9.93
CA GLY A 191 -8.96 -34.62 10.71
C GLY A 191 -8.71 -34.64 12.23
N ILE A 192 -7.66 -33.96 12.71
CA ILE A 192 -7.31 -33.88 14.13
C ILE A 192 -7.78 -32.54 14.69
N ASN A 193 -8.51 -32.58 15.81
CA ASN A 193 -8.93 -31.38 16.52
C ASN A 193 -7.76 -30.77 17.29
N LEU A 194 -7.51 -29.48 17.07
CA LEU A 194 -6.50 -28.72 17.79
C LEU A 194 -7.15 -27.83 18.85
N ASP A 195 -6.59 -27.82 20.05
CA ASP A 195 -6.95 -26.82 21.06
C ASP A 195 -6.34 -25.46 20.72
N ALA A 196 -5.11 -25.43 20.20
CA ALA A 196 -4.43 -24.18 19.90
C ALA A 196 -3.60 -24.26 18.63
N LEU A 197 -3.63 -23.16 17.88
CA LEU A 197 -2.67 -22.83 16.84
C LEU A 197 -1.76 -21.71 17.40
N ILE A 198 -0.46 -21.97 17.49
CA ILE A 198 0.55 -21.07 18.02
C ILE A 198 1.47 -20.65 16.89
N LEU A 199 1.53 -19.36 16.62
CA LEU A 199 2.32 -18.79 15.54
C LEU A 199 3.62 -18.28 16.13
N HIS A 200 4.66 -19.09 15.97
CA HIS A 200 6.04 -18.71 16.22
C HIS A 200 6.63 -18.13 14.92
N SER A 201 5.96 -17.11 14.41
CA SER A 201 6.32 -16.39 13.20
C SER A 201 5.75 -14.96 13.25
N CYS A 202 6.42 -14.04 12.58
CA CYS A 202 6.08 -12.61 12.54
C CYS A 202 4.73 -12.32 11.88
N GLN A 203 4.04 -11.27 12.35
CA GLN A 203 2.93 -10.59 11.64
C GLN A 203 1.72 -11.48 11.28
N GLN A 204 1.42 -12.49 12.10
CA GLN A 204 0.29 -13.41 11.93
C GLN A 204 -1.03 -12.92 12.58
N GLY A 205 -1.15 -11.62 12.85
CA GLY A 205 -2.35 -10.96 13.40
C GLY A 205 -3.17 -10.21 12.34
N SER A 206 -3.26 -10.75 11.12
CA SER A 206 -4.13 -10.19 10.06
C SER A 206 -5.55 -10.76 10.17
N ILE A 207 -6.54 -9.90 9.92
CA ILE A 207 -7.94 -10.30 9.94
C ILE A 207 -8.31 -11.20 8.75
N GLU A 208 -7.61 -11.04 7.62
CA GLU A 208 -7.73 -11.94 6.46
C GLU A 208 -7.28 -13.35 6.82
N MET A 209 -6.11 -13.49 7.46
CA MET A 209 -5.60 -14.78 7.92
C MET A 209 -6.51 -15.40 8.98
N LEU A 210 -7.04 -14.58 9.90
CA LEU A 210 -8.00 -15.02 10.91
C LEU A 210 -9.26 -15.62 10.28
N ALA A 211 -9.74 -15.05 9.17
CA ALA A 211 -10.86 -15.62 8.41
C ALA A 211 -10.50 -17.00 7.82
N ASP A 212 -9.30 -17.18 7.28
CA ASP A 212 -8.88 -18.47 6.71
C ASP A 212 -8.70 -19.57 7.77
N TRP A 213 -8.34 -19.19 9.00
CA TRP A 213 -8.10 -20.11 10.10
C TRP A 213 -9.31 -20.33 11.02
N GLU A 214 -10.42 -19.62 10.82
CA GLU A 214 -11.64 -19.85 11.59
C GLU A 214 -12.03 -21.35 11.58
N GLY A 215 -12.27 -21.89 12.78
CA GLY A 215 -12.64 -23.29 12.99
C GLY A 215 -11.51 -24.32 12.90
N THR A 216 -10.25 -23.90 12.75
CA THR A 216 -9.09 -24.82 12.69
C THR A 216 -8.55 -25.22 14.06
N ALA A 217 -8.75 -24.38 15.08
CA ALA A 217 -8.40 -24.63 16.48
C ALA A 217 -9.35 -23.88 17.42
N ASP A 218 -9.26 -24.12 18.73
CA ASP A 218 -10.03 -23.34 19.71
C ASP A 218 -9.44 -21.97 19.97
N TYR A 219 -8.11 -21.88 20.00
CA TYR A 219 -7.37 -20.65 20.27
C TYR A 219 -6.27 -20.41 19.23
N LEU A 220 -6.04 -19.14 18.93
CA LEU A 220 -4.92 -18.64 18.16
C LEU A 220 -4.02 -17.85 19.11
N LEU A 221 -2.72 -18.18 19.19
CA LEU A 221 -1.70 -17.33 19.81
C LEU A 221 -0.82 -16.76 18.70
N GLY A 222 -0.76 -15.45 18.57
CA GLY A 222 -0.01 -14.79 17.51
C GLY A 222 0.33 -13.34 17.82
N SER A 223 1.00 -12.69 16.86
CA SER A 223 1.37 -11.29 16.93
C SER A 223 1.00 -10.57 15.63
N PRO A 224 0.36 -9.38 15.71
CA PRO A 224 0.18 -8.51 14.56
C PRO A 224 1.48 -7.81 14.12
N PHE A 225 2.55 -7.91 14.92
CA PHE A 225 3.86 -7.29 14.70
C PHE A 225 4.91 -8.35 14.37
N SER A 226 6.09 -7.93 13.93
CA SER A 226 7.25 -8.83 13.95
C SER A 226 7.57 -9.20 15.40
N ILE A 227 7.93 -10.46 15.63
CA ILE A 227 8.34 -10.96 16.94
C ILE A 227 9.87 -11.15 16.96
N PRO A 228 10.52 -11.02 18.13
CA PRO A 228 11.94 -11.28 18.26
C PRO A 228 12.22 -12.79 18.30
N ASP A 229 13.45 -13.15 17.94
CA ASP A 229 13.97 -14.53 17.94
C ASP A 229 13.88 -15.27 19.30
N TYR A 230 13.70 -14.52 20.39
CA TYR A 230 13.48 -15.07 21.73
C TYR A 230 12.14 -15.81 21.89
N ALA A 231 11.18 -15.54 21.00
CA ALA A 231 9.91 -16.25 20.93
C ALA A 231 9.08 -16.25 22.24
N TYR A 232 8.27 -17.30 22.42
CA TYR A 232 7.46 -17.53 23.62
C TYR A 232 8.18 -18.41 24.65
N ASP A 233 7.83 -18.24 25.93
CA ASP A 233 8.34 -19.08 27.03
C ASP A 233 7.66 -20.47 27.03
N TYR A 234 8.22 -21.38 26.22
CA TYR A 234 7.70 -22.75 26.09
C TYR A 234 7.88 -23.60 27.35
N ILE A 235 8.90 -23.35 28.17
CA ILE A 235 9.11 -24.06 29.43
C ILE A 235 7.92 -23.81 30.35
N SER A 236 7.57 -22.54 30.56
CA SER A 236 6.44 -22.19 31.41
C SER A 236 5.10 -22.62 30.82
N LEU A 237 4.94 -22.55 29.49
CA LEU A 237 3.74 -23.03 28.80
C LEU A 237 3.51 -24.53 29.07
N VAL A 238 4.54 -25.36 28.85
CA VAL A 238 4.48 -26.81 29.13
C VAL A 238 4.20 -27.06 30.60
N ASN A 239 4.89 -26.37 31.52
CA ASN A 239 4.67 -26.53 32.95
C ASN A 239 3.24 -26.14 33.39
N ASP A 240 2.63 -25.14 32.76
CA ASP A 240 1.23 -24.77 33.03
C ASP A 240 0.26 -25.87 32.56
N LEU A 241 0.51 -26.50 31.40
CA LEU A 241 -0.28 -27.65 30.94
C LEU A 241 -0.11 -28.87 31.87
N ARG A 242 1.10 -29.11 32.38
CA ARG A 242 1.38 -30.18 33.35
C ARG A 242 0.71 -29.98 34.70
N GLN A 243 0.41 -28.74 35.05
CA GLN A 243 -0.38 -28.39 36.23
C GLN A 243 -1.90 -28.50 35.97
N GLU A 244 -2.30 -29.14 34.88
CA GLU A 244 -3.69 -29.30 34.44
C GLU A 244 -4.44 -27.97 34.26
N ARG A 245 -3.73 -26.87 33.99
CA ARG A 245 -4.37 -25.60 33.63
C ARG A 245 -5.08 -25.75 32.29
N GLY A 246 -6.19 -25.04 32.14
CA GLY A 246 -6.91 -24.98 30.86
C GLY A 246 -6.06 -24.28 29.80
N VAL A 247 -6.19 -24.70 28.53
CA VAL A 247 -5.40 -24.12 27.41
C VAL A 247 -5.57 -22.60 27.31
N GLU A 248 -6.78 -22.08 27.48
CA GLU A 248 -7.04 -20.64 27.49
C GLU A 248 -6.21 -19.90 28.56
N GLU A 249 -6.24 -20.38 29.80
CA GLU A 249 -5.46 -19.80 30.91
C GLU A 249 -3.96 -19.90 30.64
N THR A 250 -3.49 -21.05 30.14
CA THR A 250 -2.09 -21.26 29.78
C THR A 250 -1.63 -20.25 28.73
N LEU A 251 -2.39 -20.07 27.64
CA LEU A 251 -2.05 -19.13 26.58
C LEU A 251 -2.08 -17.67 27.07
N GLN A 252 -3.07 -17.29 27.88
CA GLN A 252 -3.11 -15.97 28.51
C GLN A 252 -1.84 -15.69 29.34
N ARG A 253 -1.41 -16.66 30.15
CA ARG A 253 -0.18 -16.56 30.95
C ARG A 253 1.06 -16.50 30.08
N THR A 254 1.08 -17.20 28.94
CA THR A 254 2.15 -17.08 27.94
C THR A 254 2.24 -15.66 27.42
N VAL A 255 1.13 -15.04 27.01
CA VAL A 255 1.12 -13.63 26.56
C VAL A 255 1.65 -12.69 27.63
N ASP A 256 1.18 -12.82 28.88
CA ASP A 256 1.62 -11.96 29.98
C ASP A 256 3.14 -12.12 30.23
N ARG A 257 3.68 -13.35 30.22
CA ARG A 257 5.13 -13.60 30.39
C ARG A 257 5.95 -13.07 29.21
N THR A 258 5.47 -13.27 27.98
CA THR A 258 6.15 -12.83 26.77
C THR A 258 6.29 -11.31 26.74
N ILE A 259 5.22 -10.56 26.99
CA ILE A 259 5.30 -9.09 27.00
C ILE A 259 6.12 -8.58 28.18
N ASN A 260 6.04 -9.21 29.36
CA ASN A 260 6.93 -8.84 30.47
C ASN A 260 8.41 -9.00 30.14
N LEU A 261 8.78 -10.02 29.34
CA LEU A 261 10.15 -10.22 28.90
C LEU A 261 10.53 -9.21 27.81
N TRP A 262 9.65 -9.02 26.83
CA TRP A 262 9.88 -8.12 25.70
C TRP A 262 9.80 -6.64 26.07
N GLN A 263 9.30 -6.30 27.26
CA GLN A 263 9.31 -4.95 27.81
C GLN A 263 10.72 -4.33 27.79
N GLU A 264 11.76 -5.15 27.95
CA GLU A 264 13.16 -4.67 27.88
C GLU A 264 13.49 -4.02 26.53
N PHE A 265 12.98 -4.55 25.41
CA PHE A 265 13.19 -3.93 24.09
C PHE A 265 12.52 -2.57 23.99
N HIS A 266 11.38 -2.41 24.64
CA HIS A 266 10.67 -1.14 24.67
C HIS A 266 11.36 -0.13 25.60
N ASP A 267 11.81 -0.57 26.77
CA ASP A 267 12.48 0.26 27.77
C ASP A 267 13.84 0.79 27.26
N GLU A 268 14.49 0.04 26.35
CA GLU A 268 15.70 0.45 25.62
C GLU A 268 15.38 1.22 24.30
N GLU A 269 14.12 1.58 24.06
CA GLU A 269 13.64 2.30 22.87
C GLU A 269 14.02 1.61 21.54
N LEU A 270 14.08 0.26 21.53
CA LEU A 270 14.44 -0.53 20.36
C LEU A 270 13.24 -0.94 19.51
N SER A 271 12.12 -1.34 20.13
CA SER A 271 10.90 -1.67 19.37
C SER A 271 9.66 -1.80 20.26
N GLY A 272 8.50 -1.56 19.65
CA GLY A 272 7.18 -1.91 20.18
C GLY A 272 6.77 -3.32 19.78
N MET A 273 6.07 -4.03 20.67
CA MET A 273 5.62 -5.40 20.40
C MET A 273 4.22 -5.64 20.95
N VAL A 274 3.47 -6.50 20.25
CA VAL A 274 2.09 -6.87 20.57
C VAL A 274 1.95 -8.38 20.51
N VAL A 275 1.25 -8.98 21.46
CA VAL A 275 0.90 -10.41 21.43
C VAL A 275 -0.54 -10.60 21.90
N GLU A 276 -1.25 -11.50 21.24
CA GLU A 276 -2.66 -11.75 21.52
C GLU A 276 -3.06 -13.23 21.47
N VAL A 277 -4.17 -13.52 22.14
CA VAL A 277 -4.88 -14.80 22.08
C VAL A 277 -6.31 -14.56 21.66
N THR A 278 -6.71 -15.23 20.57
CA THR A 278 -8.05 -15.14 19.98
C THR A 278 -8.75 -16.48 20.06
N ARG A 279 -10.03 -16.51 20.45
CA ARG A 279 -10.91 -17.68 20.27
C ARG A 279 -11.21 -17.84 18.79
N LEU A 280 -10.81 -18.96 18.20
CA LEU A 280 -10.77 -19.15 16.75
C LEU A 280 -11.91 -20.02 16.20
N ARG A 281 -12.65 -20.72 17.07
CA ARG A 281 -13.63 -21.74 16.66
C ARG A 281 -14.81 -21.19 15.85
N ASP A 282 -15.36 -20.05 16.27
CA ASP A 282 -16.52 -19.40 15.64
C ASP A 282 -16.39 -17.89 15.76
N LEU A 283 -16.22 -17.23 14.63
CA LEU A 283 -16.04 -15.79 14.48
C LEU A 283 -17.23 -15.17 13.72
N THR A 284 -18.34 -15.90 13.54
CA THR A 284 -19.53 -15.43 12.82
C THR A 284 -19.99 -14.06 13.30
N ALA A 285 -20.04 -13.85 14.63
CA ALA A 285 -20.45 -12.58 15.21
C ALA A 285 -19.51 -11.41 14.87
N LEU A 286 -18.22 -11.66 14.70
CA LEU A 286 -17.24 -10.67 14.26
C LEU A 286 -17.48 -10.29 12.79
N TRP A 287 -17.66 -11.29 11.92
CA TRP A 287 -17.93 -11.06 10.51
C TRP A 287 -19.22 -10.30 10.28
N ASP A 288 -20.28 -10.65 11.02
CA ASP A 288 -21.57 -9.99 10.93
C ASP A 288 -21.48 -8.51 11.35
N VAL A 289 -20.86 -8.21 12.50
CA VAL A 289 -20.75 -6.81 12.94
C VAL A 289 -19.83 -5.98 12.04
N LEU A 290 -18.74 -6.56 11.52
CA LEU A 290 -17.86 -5.87 10.58
C LEU A 290 -18.59 -5.57 9.27
N ARG A 291 -19.26 -6.55 8.66
CA ARG A 291 -20.07 -6.36 7.45
C ARG A 291 -21.09 -5.26 7.64
N GLU A 292 -21.88 -5.32 8.71
CA GLU A 292 -22.92 -4.32 8.97
C GLU A 292 -22.35 -2.91 9.22
N THR A 293 -21.17 -2.82 9.83
CA THR A 293 -20.46 -1.55 10.06
C THR A 293 -19.95 -0.97 8.74
N ILE A 294 -19.29 -1.80 7.93
CA ILE A 294 -18.76 -1.45 6.61
C ILE A 294 -19.90 -1.02 5.67
N ASP A 295 -21.01 -1.75 5.65
CA ASP A 295 -22.22 -1.40 4.90
C ASP A 295 -22.79 -0.05 5.37
N CYS A 296 -22.83 0.22 6.68
CA CYS A 296 -23.27 1.51 7.20
C CYS A 296 -22.35 2.64 6.71
N MET A 297 -21.03 2.45 6.75
CA MET A 297 -20.05 3.43 6.27
C MET A 297 -20.21 3.66 4.76
N HIS A 298 -20.30 2.59 3.97
CA HIS A 298 -20.49 2.65 2.52
C HIS A 298 -21.75 3.43 2.13
N ASN A 299 -22.89 3.11 2.75
CA ASN A 299 -24.18 3.72 2.40
C ASN A 299 -24.38 5.13 2.97
N THR A 300 -23.40 5.70 3.68
CA THR A 300 -23.53 7.03 4.28
C THR A 300 -22.39 7.99 3.94
N MET A 301 -21.52 7.65 2.99
CA MET A 301 -20.39 8.49 2.60
C MET A 301 -20.79 9.91 2.19
N ASP A 302 -21.95 10.09 1.55
CA ASP A 302 -22.47 11.36 1.04
C ASP A 302 -23.20 12.21 2.10
N VAL A 303 -23.44 11.66 3.28
CA VAL A 303 -24.13 12.37 4.35
C VAL A 303 -23.21 13.43 4.95
N VAL A 304 -23.73 14.64 5.11
CA VAL A 304 -22.98 15.78 5.67
C VAL A 304 -22.94 15.72 7.20
N ASN A 305 -21.74 15.85 7.76
CA ASN A 305 -21.52 15.98 9.19
C ASN A 305 -22.06 17.31 9.72
N VAL A 306 -22.82 17.21 10.82
CA VAL A 306 -23.44 18.34 11.53
C VAL A 306 -22.83 18.57 12.91
N THR A 307 -21.87 17.73 13.32
CA THR A 307 -21.17 17.85 14.60
C THR A 307 -20.10 18.94 14.49
N THR A 308 -19.93 19.73 15.54
CA THR A 308 -18.92 20.79 15.64
C THR A 308 -17.68 20.40 16.43
N ASP A 309 -17.68 19.21 17.03
CA ASP A 309 -16.61 18.71 17.88
C ASP A 309 -15.49 18.12 17.03
N LEU A 310 -14.26 18.63 17.24
CA LEU A 310 -13.07 18.07 16.63
C LEU A 310 -12.84 16.62 17.13
N PRO A 311 -12.27 15.73 16.30
CA PRO A 311 -11.68 15.97 14.98
C PRO A 311 -12.66 15.92 13.80
N ALA A 312 -13.98 15.84 14.03
CA ALA A 312 -14.96 15.95 12.95
C ALA A 312 -15.01 17.38 12.40
N VAL A 313 -15.19 17.52 11.09
CA VAL A 313 -15.26 18.82 10.42
C VAL A 313 -16.70 19.11 10.04
N TYR A 314 -17.26 20.17 10.61
CA TYR A 314 -18.64 20.58 10.32
C TYR A 314 -18.79 20.93 8.83
N GLY A 315 -19.80 20.36 8.17
CA GLY A 315 -20.09 20.62 6.75
C GLY A 315 -19.36 19.71 5.75
N GLU A 316 -18.39 18.90 6.19
CA GLU A 316 -17.81 17.84 5.36
C GLU A 316 -18.71 16.61 5.28
N THR A 317 -18.54 15.79 4.26
CA THR A 317 -19.25 14.51 4.17
C THR A 317 -18.60 13.44 5.05
N TYR A 318 -19.37 12.43 5.47
CA TYR A 318 -18.83 11.33 6.27
C TYR A 318 -17.73 10.59 5.53
N GLY A 319 -17.80 10.47 4.20
CA GLY A 319 -16.75 9.89 3.37
C GLY A 319 -15.41 10.59 3.53
N GLN A 320 -15.39 11.94 3.55
CA GLN A 320 -14.15 12.69 3.83
C GLN A 320 -13.60 12.34 5.22
N GLY A 321 -14.47 12.26 6.23
CA GLY A 321 -14.08 11.84 7.58
C GLY A 321 -13.59 10.40 7.70
N TYR A 322 -14.16 9.47 6.94
CA TYR A 322 -13.69 8.08 6.87
C TYR A 322 -12.31 7.99 6.23
N LEU A 323 -12.08 8.76 5.16
CA LEU A 323 -10.78 8.76 4.49
C LEU A 323 -9.70 9.35 5.39
N ARG A 324 -9.96 10.48 6.07
CA ARG A 324 -9.01 11.00 7.08
C ARG A 324 -8.74 10.00 8.19
N ALA A 325 -9.76 9.29 8.68
CA ALA A 325 -9.58 8.25 9.68
C ALA A 325 -8.66 7.13 9.19
N LEU A 326 -8.87 6.65 7.96
CA LEU A 326 -8.03 5.63 7.34
C LEU A 326 -6.57 6.08 7.23
N PHE A 327 -6.31 7.29 6.71
CA PHE A 327 -4.95 7.80 6.55
C PHE A 327 -4.23 8.05 7.87
N SER A 328 -4.95 8.57 8.88
CA SER A 328 -4.39 8.74 10.22
C SER A 328 -3.94 7.43 10.88
N LYS A 329 -4.37 6.27 10.35
CA LYS A 329 -3.92 4.95 10.78
C LYS A 329 -2.95 4.30 9.81
N TYR A 330 -3.00 4.67 8.53
CA TYR A 330 -2.14 4.10 7.49
C TYR A 330 -0.68 4.52 7.62
N GLU A 331 -0.43 5.79 7.93
CA GLU A 331 0.94 6.30 8.04
C GLU A 331 1.69 5.61 9.18
N VAL A 332 2.85 5.06 8.84
CA VAL A 332 3.84 4.58 9.81
C VAL A 332 4.65 5.79 10.24
N ASP A 333 4.57 6.14 11.51
CA ASP A 333 5.44 7.15 12.08
C ASP A 333 6.83 6.53 12.28
N TYR A 334 7.73 6.79 11.34
CA TYR A 334 9.10 6.26 11.38
C TYR A 334 9.95 6.88 12.49
N ASP A 335 9.49 7.98 13.12
CA ASP A 335 10.12 8.55 14.31
C ASP A 335 9.60 7.88 15.60
N ASP A 336 8.52 7.10 15.53
CA ASP A 336 7.97 6.30 16.64
C ASP A 336 8.56 4.88 16.62
N PHE A 337 9.56 4.64 17.47
CA PHE A 337 10.22 3.32 17.60
C PHE A 337 9.22 2.19 17.89
N PHE A 338 8.05 2.49 18.47
CA PHE A 338 7.04 1.48 18.73
C PHE A 338 6.57 0.83 17.42
N GLN A 339 6.46 1.61 16.35
CA GLN A 339 5.92 1.17 15.07
C GLN A 339 6.97 0.54 14.14
N GLU A 340 8.24 0.44 14.54
CA GLU A 340 9.32 -0.11 13.70
C GLU A 340 9.01 -1.53 13.19
N LEU A 341 8.39 -2.36 14.04
CA LEU A 341 8.06 -3.75 13.73
C LEU A 341 6.64 -3.95 13.16
N ARG A 342 5.91 -2.85 12.95
CA ARG A 342 4.55 -2.86 12.41
C ARG A 342 4.54 -3.37 10.97
N VAL A 343 3.48 -4.09 10.61
CA VAL A 343 3.22 -4.49 9.23
C VAL A 343 3.01 -3.25 8.34
N THR A 344 3.59 -3.26 7.14
CA THR A 344 3.37 -2.19 6.15
C THR A 344 2.12 -2.48 5.31
N ARG A 345 1.52 -1.46 4.70
CA ARG A 345 0.34 -1.60 3.81
C ARG A 345 -0.92 -2.15 4.49
N ALA A 346 -1.00 -2.00 5.82
CA ALA A 346 -2.14 -2.45 6.58
C ALA A 346 -2.43 -1.50 7.77
N VAL A 347 -3.67 -1.49 8.21
CA VAL A 347 -4.14 -0.71 9.36
C VAL A 347 -4.85 -1.61 10.36
N ASP A 348 -4.85 -1.23 11.63
CA ASP A 348 -5.75 -1.85 12.60
C ASP A 348 -7.21 -1.50 12.25
N ILE A 349 -7.99 -2.50 11.84
CA ILE A 349 -9.38 -2.31 11.42
C ILE A 349 -10.27 -1.85 12.58
N VAL A 350 -9.99 -2.28 13.81
CA VAL A 350 -10.76 -1.90 14.99
C VAL A 350 -10.52 -0.42 15.29
N ASN A 351 -9.26 0.00 15.37
CA ASN A 351 -8.89 1.40 15.60
C ASN A 351 -9.34 2.31 14.45
N PHE A 352 -9.32 1.81 13.20
CA PHE A 352 -9.90 2.51 12.05
C PHE A 352 -11.40 2.75 12.24
N ILE A 353 -12.19 1.73 12.58
CA ILE A 353 -13.65 1.85 12.76
C ILE A 353 -13.99 2.84 13.89
N HIS A 354 -13.27 2.76 15.02
CA HIS A 354 -13.39 3.72 16.12
C HIS A 354 -13.07 5.14 15.64
N SER A 355 -11.96 5.32 14.92
CA SER A 355 -11.54 6.61 14.40
C SER A 355 -12.50 7.15 13.34
N ALA A 356 -13.07 6.29 12.49
CA ALA A 356 -14.05 6.64 11.48
C ALA A 356 -15.33 7.21 12.11
N ALA A 357 -15.80 6.63 13.22
CA ALA A 357 -16.93 7.17 13.98
C ALA A 357 -16.67 8.59 14.48
N ILE A 358 -15.47 8.84 15.02
CA ILE A 358 -15.09 10.13 15.62
C ILE A 358 -14.76 11.18 14.55
N GLN A 359 -13.97 10.86 13.53
CA GLN A 359 -13.54 11.81 12.50
C GLN A 359 -14.62 12.15 11.48
N SER A 360 -15.58 11.25 11.22
CA SER A 360 -16.75 11.58 10.40
C SER A 360 -17.83 12.33 11.16
N GLY A 361 -17.88 12.22 12.50
CA GLY A 361 -19.04 12.65 13.27
C GLY A 361 -20.31 11.83 12.97
N ASN A 362 -20.18 10.64 12.36
CA ASN A 362 -21.32 9.76 12.11
C ASN A 362 -21.75 9.06 13.41
N MET A 363 -22.67 9.71 14.12
CA MET A 363 -23.26 9.20 15.37
C MET A 363 -23.93 7.83 15.23
N ARG A 364 -24.31 7.40 14.02
CA ARG A 364 -24.90 6.07 13.80
C ARG A 364 -23.88 4.96 14.06
N LEU A 365 -22.60 5.20 13.82
CA LEU A 365 -21.53 4.22 14.04
C LEU A 365 -21.37 3.87 15.52
N ALA A 366 -21.84 4.69 16.46
CA ALA A 366 -21.71 4.41 17.89
C ALA A 366 -22.32 3.05 18.29
N SER A 367 -23.47 2.65 17.74
CA SER A 367 -24.05 1.33 18.06
C SER A 367 -23.26 0.17 17.45
N TYR A 368 -22.62 0.40 16.31
CA TYR A 368 -21.80 -0.60 15.62
C TYR A 368 -20.47 -0.80 16.33
N VAL A 369 -19.80 0.30 16.68
CA VAL A 369 -18.56 0.32 17.48
C VAL A 369 -18.78 -0.41 18.81
N ASN A 370 -19.84 -0.08 19.54
CA ASN A 370 -20.13 -0.75 20.83
C ASN A 370 -20.38 -2.26 20.67
N ARG A 371 -21.08 -2.67 19.60
CA ARG A 371 -21.30 -4.10 19.30
C ARG A 371 -20.00 -4.80 18.90
N LEU A 372 -19.14 -4.13 18.13
CA LEU A 372 -17.82 -4.64 17.78
C LEU A 372 -17.01 -4.86 19.05
N ASP A 373 -16.97 -3.90 19.98
CA ASP A 373 -16.28 -4.04 21.26
C ASP A 373 -16.85 -5.16 22.14
N GLU A 374 -18.17 -5.36 22.12
CA GLU A 374 -18.81 -6.49 22.83
C GLU A 374 -18.41 -7.85 22.22
N VAL A 375 -18.32 -7.94 20.90
CA VAL A 375 -17.83 -9.14 20.22
C VAL A 375 -16.35 -9.36 20.51
N LEU A 376 -15.52 -8.32 20.42
CA LEU A 376 -14.08 -8.37 20.69
C LEU A 376 -13.79 -8.85 22.13
N LYS A 377 -14.53 -8.36 23.13
CA LYS A 377 -14.41 -8.85 24.52
C LYS A 377 -14.68 -10.35 24.68
N ASN A 378 -15.47 -10.93 23.78
CA ASN A 378 -15.79 -12.35 23.81
C ASN A 378 -14.81 -13.20 22.99
N ILE A 379 -14.08 -12.63 22.03
CA ILE A 379 -13.16 -13.41 21.18
C ILE A 379 -11.69 -13.18 21.56
N VAL A 380 -11.30 -11.97 21.97
CA VAL A 380 -9.93 -11.65 22.37
C VAL A 380 -9.75 -12.01 23.85
N VAL A 381 -9.10 -13.14 24.11
CA VAL A 381 -8.82 -13.66 25.45
C VAL A 381 -7.75 -12.81 26.13
N ALA A 382 -6.68 -12.51 25.40
CA ALA A 382 -5.56 -11.73 25.88
C ALA A 382 -5.06 -10.84 24.74
N HIS A 383 -4.71 -9.61 25.08
CA HIS A 383 -4.02 -8.70 24.20
C HIS A 383 -3.11 -7.83 25.07
N ARG A 384 -1.82 -7.83 24.76
CA ARG A 384 -0.81 -7.10 25.52
C ARG A 384 0.15 -6.42 24.55
N GLN A 385 0.53 -5.20 24.92
CA GLN A 385 1.52 -4.40 24.21
C GLN A 385 2.54 -3.86 25.20
N THR A 386 3.76 -3.63 24.73
CA THR A 386 4.85 -3.09 25.56
C THR A 386 4.66 -1.62 25.97
N ASP A 387 3.77 -0.87 25.29
CA ASP A 387 3.39 0.50 25.67
C ASP A 387 2.10 0.56 26.51
N GLY A 388 1.48 -0.59 26.77
CA GLY A 388 0.25 -0.73 27.54
C GLY A 388 -1.03 -0.24 26.83
N LYS A 389 -0.97 0.11 25.54
CA LYS A 389 -2.16 0.47 24.77
C LYS A 389 -3.00 -0.74 24.38
N HIS A 390 -4.15 -0.44 23.76
CA HIS A 390 -5.13 -1.41 23.30
C HIS A 390 -5.59 -1.09 21.86
N ASP A 391 -4.62 -0.90 20.99
CA ASP A 391 -4.72 -0.83 19.53
C ASP A 391 -3.95 -1.98 18.86
N TYR A 392 -3.93 -2.04 17.54
CA TYR A 392 -3.30 -3.10 16.75
C TYR A 392 -3.86 -4.51 17.01
N ILE A 393 -5.16 -4.64 17.25
CA ILE A 393 -5.78 -5.96 17.48
C ILE A 393 -5.70 -6.82 16.21
N TYR A 394 -6.34 -6.38 15.12
CA TYR A 394 -6.24 -7.08 13.84
C TYR A 394 -5.90 -6.11 12.70
N ASN A 395 -4.82 -6.42 12.00
CA ASN A 395 -4.43 -5.67 10.80
C ASN A 395 -5.28 -6.10 9.60
N VAL A 396 -5.68 -5.14 8.77
CA VAL A 396 -6.34 -5.37 7.48
C VAL A 396 -5.53 -4.71 6.37
N TYR A 397 -5.39 -5.38 5.24
CA TYR A 397 -4.69 -4.87 4.06
C TYR A 397 -5.41 -3.66 3.47
N THR A 398 -4.66 -2.60 3.18
CA THR A 398 -5.19 -1.31 2.72
C THR A 398 -4.60 -0.83 1.40
N ASN A 399 -3.75 -1.62 0.75
CA ASN A 399 -3.12 -1.19 -0.49
C ASN A 399 -3.96 -1.59 -1.73
N LEU A 400 -5.26 -1.27 -1.68
CA LEU A 400 -6.26 -1.58 -2.72
C LEU A 400 -6.54 -0.39 -3.66
N SER A 401 -5.80 0.71 -3.50
CA SER A 401 -6.03 1.92 -4.30
C SER A 401 -5.41 1.82 -5.70
N PHE A 402 -5.93 2.60 -6.65
CA PHE A 402 -5.38 2.73 -8.01
C PHE A 402 -3.93 3.24 -8.05
N TYR A 403 -3.40 3.77 -6.94
CA TYR A 403 -2.05 4.34 -6.84
C TYR A 403 -0.95 3.31 -6.61
N SER A 404 -1.31 2.04 -6.36
CA SER A 404 -0.38 1.06 -5.79
C SER A 404 -0.61 -0.35 -6.35
N PHE A 405 0.25 -0.76 -7.29
CA PHE A 405 0.36 -2.09 -7.93
C PHE A 405 -0.88 -2.65 -8.67
N SER A 406 -0.71 -3.76 -9.39
CA SER A 406 -1.48 -4.15 -10.58
C SER A 406 -2.97 -4.42 -10.30
N GLN A 407 -3.81 -4.15 -11.29
CA GLN A 407 -5.24 -4.52 -11.30
C GLN A 407 -5.47 -5.97 -10.85
N GLU A 408 -4.55 -6.87 -11.17
CA GLU A 408 -4.56 -8.28 -10.79
C GLU A 408 -4.52 -8.49 -9.27
N GLU A 409 -3.69 -7.77 -8.51
CA GLU A 409 -3.63 -7.92 -7.04
C GLU A 409 -4.95 -7.49 -6.37
N ARG A 410 -5.58 -6.43 -6.88
CA ARG A 410 -6.90 -5.97 -6.42
C ARG A 410 -8.00 -6.98 -6.73
N GLU A 411 -8.06 -7.46 -7.97
CA GLU A 411 -8.99 -8.51 -8.38
C GLU A 411 -8.76 -9.81 -7.60
N SER A 412 -7.52 -10.09 -7.21
CA SER A 412 -7.19 -11.22 -6.34
C SER A 412 -7.68 -11.01 -4.91
N TYR A 413 -7.49 -9.83 -4.31
CA TYR A 413 -7.97 -9.55 -2.94
C TYR A 413 -9.47 -9.81 -2.78
N HIS A 414 -10.29 -9.49 -3.79
CA HIS A 414 -11.73 -9.77 -3.77
C HIS A 414 -12.11 -11.26 -3.74
N LYS A 415 -11.14 -12.15 -3.98
CA LYS A 415 -11.30 -13.61 -3.83
C LYS A 415 -11.08 -14.06 -2.39
N CYS A 416 -10.48 -13.22 -1.53
CA CYS A 416 -10.17 -13.59 -0.14
C CYS A 416 -11.46 -13.77 0.67
N ARG A 417 -11.44 -14.71 1.63
CA ARG A 417 -12.61 -15.05 2.43
C ARG A 417 -13.12 -13.87 3.26
N PHE A 418 -12.21 -13.10 3.84
CA PHE A 418 -12.56 -11.93 4.64
C PHE A 418 -13.33 -10.88 3.84
N ASP A 419 -12.91 -10.57 2.61
CA ASP A 419 -13.63 -9.62 1.76
C ASP A 419 -15.01 -10.15 1.37
N GLN A 420 -15.12 -11.44 1.04
CA GLN A 420 -16.41 -12.06 0.74
C GLN A 420 -17.39 -12.01 1.91
N LEU A 421 -16.89 -12.04 3.15
CA LEU A 421 -17.71 -11.99 4.36
C LEU A 421 -18.13 -10.57 4.74
N THR A 422 -17.32 -9.56 4.41
CA THR A 422 -17.43 -8.22 5.00
C THR A 422 -17.61 -7.08 3.99
N GLY A 423 -17.18 -7.26 2.75
CA GLY A 423 -17.19 -6.23 1.71
C GLY A 423 -16.13 -5.13 1.89
N TRP A 424 -15.08 -5.38 2.68
CA TRP A 424 -14.00 -4.42 2.98
C TRP A 424 -13.38 -3.78 1.72
N GLY A 425 -13.01 -4.59 0.73
CA GLY A 425 -12.37 -4.13 -0.49
C GLY A 425 -13.28 -3.20 -1.29
N ASN A 426 -14.55 -3.57 -1.44
CA ASN A 426 -15.55 -2.72 -2.13
C ASN A 426 -15.74 -1.39 -1.40
N PHE A 427 -15.77 -1.41 -0.07
CA PHE A 427 -15.84 -0.20 0.73
C PHE A 427 -14.60 0.67 0.56
N TYR A 428 -13.41 0.09 0.65
CA TYR A 428 -12.14 0.79 0.52
C TYR A 428 -12.03 1.48 -0.84
N GLU A 429 -12.26 0.74 -1.93
CA GLU A 429 -12.20 1.28 -3.28
C GLU A 429 -13.24 2.38 -3.50
N GLY A 430 -14.48 2.14 -3.04
CA GLY A 430 -15.56 3.12 -3.10
C GLY A 430 -15.27 4.39 -2.29
N LEU A 431 -14.59 4.27 -1.14
CA LEU A 431 -14.23 5.38 -0.28
C LEU A 431 -13.22 6.30 -0.97
N VAL A 432 -12.14 5.71 -1.50
CA VAL A 432 -11.11 6.43 -2.23
C VAL A 432 -11.73 7.10 -3.46
N ASP A 433 -12.50 6.37 -4.27
CA ASP A 433 -13.16 6.92 -5.45
C ASP A 433 -14.10 8.09 -5.13
N TYR A 434 -14.92 7.93 -4.10
CA TYR A 434 -15.87 8.94 -3.67
C TYR A 434 -15.19 10.26 -3.29
N VAL A 435 -14.19 10.22 -2.39
CA VAL A 435 -13.54 11.45 -1.92
C VAL A 435 -12.68 12.09 -3.02
N PHE A 436 -12.04 11.29 -3.86
CA PHE A 436 -11.20 11.82 -4.94
C PHE A 436 -12.06 12.51 -6.00
N LYS A 437 -13.21 11.94 -6.36
CA LYS A 437 -14.20 12.59 -7.23
C LYS A 437 -14.76 13.87 -6.62
N LEU A 438 -15.03 13.88 -5.31
CA LEU A 438 -15.52 15.07 -4.61
C LEU A 438 -14.54 16.24 -4.75
N HIS A 439 -13.25 16.00 -4.54
CA HIS A 439 -12.20 17.02 -4.68
C HIS A 439 -11.87 17.41 -6.13
N ASP A 440 -12.30 16.60 -7.11
CA ASP A 440 -12.19 16.89 -8.55
C ASP A 440 -13.38 17.68 -9.10
N SER A 441 -14.43 17.93 -8.30
CA SER A 441 -15.68 18.53 -8.76
C SER A 441 -15.70 20.05 -8.55
N GLY A 442 -15.28 20.80 -9.57
CA GLY A 442 -15.45 22.25 -9.65
C GLY A 442 -16.45 22.68 -10.72
N LEU A 443 -16.80 23.97 -10.73
CA LEU A 443 -17.62 24.54 -11.81
C LEU A 443 -16.82 24.57 -13.11
N VAL A 444 -17.32 23.93 -14.16
CA VAL A 444 -16.74 23.94 -15.52
C VAL A 444 -17.76 24.51 -16.49
N LEU A 445 -17.49 25.69 -17.06
CA LEU A 445 -18.31 26.29 -18.10
C LEU A 445 -18.17 25.53 -19.42
N THR A 446 -19.29 25.23 -20.08
CA THR A 446 -19.35 24.55 -21.38
C THR A 446 -20.07 25.42 -22.43
N PRO A 447 -19.67 25.34 -23.73
CA PRO A 447 -18.61 24.50 -24.29
C PRO A 447 -17.20 24.96 -23.85
N MET A 448 -16.35 24.04 -23.37
CA MET A 448 -15.05 24.41 -22.79
C MET A 448 -14.18 25.17 -23.79
N ALA A 449 -14.22 24.78 -25.06
CA ALA A 449 -13.45 25.42 -26.13
C ALA A 449 -13.77 26.92 -26.30
N GLU A 450 -14.99 27.37 -26.00
CA GLU A 450 -15.36 28.78 -26.07
C GLU A 450 -14.83 29.56 -24.85
N HIS A 451 -14.91 28.94 -23.67
CA HIS A 451 -14.52 29.57 -22.41
C HIS A 451 -13.01 29.55 -22.15
N LEU A 452 -12.25 28.67 -22.81
CA LEU A 452 -10.79 28.61 -22.71
C LEU A 452 -10.10 29.76 -23.46
N ILE A 453 -10.71 30.30 -24.52
CA ILE A 453 -10.10 31.34 -25.36
C ILE A 453 -9.67 32.53 -24.50
N GLY A 454 -8.44 33.01 -24.72
CA GLY A 454 -7.85 34.14 -24.01
C GLY A 454 -6.56 33.77 -23.26
N LYS A 455 -6.05 34.74 -22.51
CA LYS A 455 -4.80 34.66 -21.77
C LYS A 455 -5.03 34.30 -20.30
N TRP A 456 -4.24 33.36 -19.81
CA TRP A 456 -4.28 32.80 -18.47
C TRP A 456 -2.90 32.83 -17.85
N GLU A 457 -2.78 33.30 -16.61
CA GLU A 457 -1.52 33.40 -15.88
C GLU A 457 -1.53 32.45 -14.69
N TYR A 458 -0.41 31.74 -14.51
CA TYR A 458 -0.18 30.83 -13.41
C TYR A 458 -0.28 31.55 -12.06
N VAL A 459 -0.94 30.91 -11.11
CA VAL A 459 -1.10 31.41 -9.74
C VAL A 459 -0.37 30.50 -8.76
N SER A 460 -0.74 29.23 -8.74
CA SER A 460 -0.24 28.26 -7.76
C SER A 460 -0.36 26.83 -8.28
N ARG A 461 0.41 25.92 -7.65
CA ARG A 461 0.36 24.48 -7.91
C ARG A 461 -0.02 23.77 -6.64
N TYR A 462 -0.88 22.75 -6.78
CA TYR A 462 -1.26 21.88 -5.68
C TYR A 462 -0.87 20.44 -5.99
N VAL A 463 -0.43 19.73 -4.97
CA VAL A 463 -0.25 18.28 -5.01
C VAL A 463 -1.31 17.65 -4.11
N ARG A 464 -1.83 16.50 -4.53
CA ARG A 464 -2.81 15.78 -3.74
C ARG A 464 -2.09 15.04 -2.62
N GLU A 465 -2.55 15.26 -1.40
CA GLU A 465 -2.08 14.53 -0.23
C GLU A 465 -2.79 13.17 -0.11
N ALA A 466 -2.26 12.32 0.76
CA ALA A 466 -2.77 10.97 0.95
C ALA A 466 -4.29 11.01 1.28
N ASP A 467 -4.72 11.91 2.17
CA ASP A 467 -6.13 12.13 2.57
C ASP A 467 -7.07 12.65 1.46
N GLY A 468 -6.55 12.79 0.25
CA GLY A 468 -7.27 13.27 -0.93
C GLY A 468 -7.32 14.79 -1.04
N GLY A 469 -6.91 15.53 -0.01
CA GLY A 469 -6.84 16.99 0.04
C GLY A 469 -5.77 17.56 -0.88
N TRP A 470 -5.80 18.88 -1.09
CA TRP A 470 -4.84 19.59 -1.93
C TRP A 470 -3.91 20.44 -1.07
N GLU A 471 -2.60 20.15 -1.09
CA GLU A 471 -1.57 20.99 -0.48
C GLU A 471 -0.91 21.87 -1.53
N GLU A 472 -0.79 23.17 -1.25
CA GLU A 472 -0.06 24.09 -2.11
C GLU A 472 1.44 23.78 -2.05
N ARG A 473 2.08 23.67 -3.22
CA ARG A 473 3.52 23.42 -3.34
C ARG A 473 4.15 24.55 -4.14
N ASP A 474 5.24 25.10 -3.60
CA ASP A 474 6.06 26.06 -4.33
C ASP A 474 6.59 25.43 -5.63
N THR A 475 6.55 26.20 -6.71
CA THR A 475 7.26 25.82 -7.94
C THR A 475 8.74 26.14 -7.73
N PRO A 476 9.66 25.15 -7.87
CA PRO A 476 11.09 25.43 -7.75
C PRO A 476 11.54 26.43 -8.83
N GLY A 477 12.05 27.58 -8.39
CA GLY A 477 12.39 28.73 -9.26
C GLY A 477 11.20 29.67 -9.43
N GLU A 478 11.43 30.98 -9.31
CA GLU A 478 10.43 32.05 -9.52
C GLU A 478 9.99 32.10 -11.00
N GLY A 479 9.25 31.07 -11.41
CA GLY A 479 8.81 30.79 -12.76
C GLY A 479 7.37 31.26 -12.97
N TYR A 480 7.14 32.27 -13.80
CA TYR A 480 5.79 32.66 -14.23
C TYR A 480 5.43 31.96 -15.54
N LEU A 481 4.35 31.17 -15.55
CA LEU A 481 3.81 30.55 -16.77
C LEU A 481 2.54 31.28 -17.20
N SER A 482 2.39 31.56 -18.49
CA SER A 482 1.11 31.99 -19.06
C SER A 482 0.74 31.19 -20.31
N LEU A 483 -0.56 30.97 -20.49
CA LEU A 483 -1.17 30.23 -21.58
C LEU A 483 -2.12 31.16 -22.34
N SER A 484 -1.97 31.28 -23.66
CA SER A 484 -2.87 32.08 -24.49
C SER A 484 -3.56 31.20 -25.53
N PHE A 485 -4.79 30.77 -25.25
CA PHE A 485 -5.57 29.90 -26.12
C PHE A 485 -6.26 30.69 -27.22
N ARG A 486 -6.14 30.22 -28.46
CA ARG A 486 -6.71 30.83 -29.67
C ARG A 486 -7.78 29.96 -30.29
N SER A 487 -8.74 30.59 -30.95
CA SER A 487 -9.89 29.91 -31.59
C SER A 487 -9.53 29.01 -32.77
N ASN A 488 -8.30 29.09 -33.28
CA ASN A 488 -7.77 28.23 -34.34
C ASN A 488 -7.12 26.93 -33.80
N GLY A 489 -7.17 26.68 -32.49
CA GLY A 489 -6.54 25.51 -31.87
C GLY A 489 -5.06 25.71 -31.52
N GLU A 490 -4.53 26.92 -31.64
CA GLU A 490 -3.17 27.23 -31.19
C GLU A 490 -3.17 27.72 -29.75
N VAL A 491 -2.11 27.39 -28.99
CA VAL A 491 -1.86 27.94 -27.66
C VAL A 491 -0.41 28.40 -27.57
N VAL A 492 -0.23 29.66 -27.17
CA VAL A 492 1.10 30.23 -26.89
C VAL A 492 1.40 30.04 -25.42
N LEU A 493 2.56 29.46 -25.13
CA LEU A 493 3.12 29.32 -23.80
C LEU A 493 4.23 30.34 -23.63
N LYS A 494 4.20 31.07 -22.51
CA LYS A 494 5.32 31.93 -22.10
C LYS A 494 5.74 31.53 -20.69
N THR A 495 7.01 31.19 -20.53
CA THR A 495 7.61 30.84 -19.24
C THR A 495 8.70 31.85 -18.92
N THR A 496 8.66 32.45 -17.73
CA THR A 496 9.65 33.42 -17.25
C THR A 496 10.29 32.90 -15.98
N VAL A 497 11.58 32.55 -16.00
CA VAL A 497 12.33 32.06 -14.81
C VAL A 497 13.50 33.00 -14.54
N GLU A 498 13.62 33.51 -13.31
CA GLU A 498 14.70 34.45 -12.94
C GLU A 498 14.79 35.66 -13.89
N GLY A 499 13.64 36.17 -14.36
CA GLY A 499 13.54 37.28 -15.31
C GLY A 499 13.78 36.92 -16.78
N VAL A 500 14.13 35.68 -17.10
CA VAL A 500 14.33 35.20 -18.47
C VAL A 500 13.05 34.59 -19.02
N SER A 501 12.49 35.21 -20.07
CA SER A 501 11.32 34.72 -20.78
C SER A 501 11.67 33.87 -21.99
N VAL A 502 10.94 32.77 -22.12
CA VAL A 502 10.93 31.85 -23.27
C VAL A 502 9.49 31.73 -23.78
N MET A 503 9.32 31.65 -25.09
CA MET A 503 8.03 31.44 -25.74
C MET A 503 8.00 30.13 -26.51
N ASP A 504 6.85 29.48 -26.53
CA ASP A 504 6.57 28.32 -27.37
C ASP A 504 5.15 28.41 -27.95
N LEU A 505 4.95 27.81 -29.12
CA LEU A 505 3.66 27.76 -29.81
C LEU A 505 3.37 26.31 -30.13
N THR A 506 2.30 25.82 -29.53
CA THR A 506 1.82 24.46 -29.74
C THR A 506 0.32 24.49 -30.03
N ASN A 507 -0.30 23.31 -30.09
CA ASN A 507 -1.71 23.17 -30.31
C ASN A 507 -2.42 22.75 -29.02
N TRP A 508 -3.67 23.18 -28.92
CA TRP A 508 -4.65 22.65 -28.00
C TRP A 508 -5.89 22.18 -28.78
N GLY A 509 -6.64 21.26 -28.20
CA GLY A 509 -7.82 20.72 -28.86
C GLY A 509 -8.30 19.43 -28.23
N ASP A 510 -9.13 18.69 -28.97
CA ASP A 510 -9.79 17.47 -28.52
C ASP A 510 -10.50 17.67 -27.17
N SER A 511 -11.10 18.86 -26.98
CA SER A 511 -11.85 19.16 -25.77
C SER A 511 -13.09 18.27 -25.71
N ASP A 512 -13.23 17.54 -24.62
CA ASP A 512 -14.38 16.68 -24.37
C ASP A 512 -15.18 17.23 -23.20
N ASP A 513 -16.33 17.83 -23.50
CA ASP A 513 -17.24 18.40 -22.51
C ASP A 513 -17.92 17.32 -21.62
N GLU A 514 -17.88 16.03 -22.00
CA GLU A 514 -18.40 14.94 -21.16
C GLU A 514 -17.39 14.49 -20.11
N THR A 515 -16.11 14.42 -20.49
CA THR A 515 -15.02 13.99 -19.59
C THR A 515 -14.24 15.14 -18.96
N TYR A 516 -14.57 16.39 -19.33
CA TYR A 516 -13.85 17.61 -18.98
C TYR A 516 -12.35 17.51 -19.25
N THR A 517 -11.97 16.99 -20.42
CA THR A 517 -10.57 16.84 -20.81
C THR A 517 -10.18 17.75 -21.95
N ILE A 518 -8.90 18.14 -21.99
CA ILE A 518 -8.27 18.88 -23.09
C ILE A 518 -6.87 18.33 -23.35
N ASN A 519 -6.40 18.43 -24.59
CA ASN A 519 -5.01 18.15 -24.92
C ASN A 519 -4.25 19.45 -25.13
N ILE A 520 -3.08 19.60 -24.51
CA ILE A 520 -2.11 20.67 -24.75
C ILE A 520 -0.77 20.01 -25.05
N ASN A 521 -0.20 20.27 -26.23
CA ASN A 521 1.07 19.65 -26.66
C ASN A 521 1.10 18.11 -26.51
N ASN A 522 0.03 17.44 -26.96
CA ASN A 522 -0.18 15.99 -26.82
C ASN A 522 -0.21 15.45 -25.37
N THR A 523 -0.29 16.34 -24.38
CA THR A 523 -0.50 15.97 -22.97
C THR A 523 -1.96 16.20 -22.63
N SER A 524 -2.61 15.18 -22.08
CA SER A 524 -4.02 15.26 -21.67
C SER A 524 -4.13 15.84 -20.26
N PHE A 525 -5.00 16.82 -20.10
CA PHE A 525 -5.33 17.47 -18.83
C PHE A 525 -6.82 17.34 -18.56
N LYS A 526 -7.16 17.16 -17.28
CA LYS A 526 -8.54 17.28 -16.80
C LYS A 526 -8.80 18.72 -16.34
N ILE A 527 -9.86 19.34 -16.81
CA ILE A 527 -10.31 20.64 -16.32
C ILE A 527 -11.12 20.41 -15.04
N LEU A 528 -10.54 20.80 -13.90
CA LEU A 528 -11.19 20.69 -12.59
C LEU A 528 -12.09 21.89 -12.29
N LYS A 529 -11.76 23.04 -12.87
CA LYS A 529 -12.53 24.29 -12.76
C LYS A 529 -12.31 25.13 -14.00
N LEU A 530 -13.38 25.70 -14.54
CA LEU A 530 -13.34 26.69 -15.61
C LEU A 530 -14.47 27.68 -15.37
N THR A 531 -14.11 28.88 -14.91
CA THR A 531 -15.01 30.02 -14.76
C THR A 531 -14.62 31.14 -15.72
N GLU A 532 -15.30 32.28 -15.65
CA GLU A 532 -14.86 33.47 -16.38
C GLU A 532 -13.46 33.93 -15.97
N ASN A 533 -12.99 33.64 -14.75
CA ASN A 533 -11.73 34.21 -14.24
C ASN A 533 -10.71 33.17 -13.78
N GLU A 534 -11.11 31.91 -13.59
CA GLU A 534 -10.25 30.86 -13.04
C GLU A 534 -10.26 29.62 -13.93
N LEU A 535 -9.09 29.03 -14.11
CA LEU A 535 -8.87 27.77 -14.80
C LEU A 535 -8.01 26.87 -13.91
N GLU A 536 -8.51 25.68 -13.56
CA GLU A 536 -7.73 24.65 -12.86
C GLU A 536 -7.48 23.47 -13.80
N LEU A 537 -6.21 23.23 -14.11
CA LEU A 537 -5.76 22.08 -14.92
C LEU A 537 -5.19 21.00 -14.01
N GLY A 538 -5.83 19.83 -14.00
CA GLY A 538 -5.40 18.63 -13.31
C GLY A 538 -4.55 17.71 -14.17
N LEU A 539 -3.46 17.22 -13.58
CA LEU A 539 -2.53 16.24 -14.15
C LEU A 539 -2.72 14.90 -13.42
N GLY A 540 -3.12 13.87 -14.16
CA GLY A 540 -3.24 12.50 -13.66
C GLY A 540 -1.96 11.68 -13.85
N ALA A 541 -1.82 10.61 -13.07
CA ALA A 541 -1.00 9.47 -13.51
C ALA A 541 -1.75 8.77 -14.66
N SER A 542 -1.04 8.22 -15.65
CA SER A 542 -1.63 7.55 -16.82
C SER A 542 -2.81 6.65 -16.43
N GLY A 543 -4.05 7.08 -16.73
CA GLY A 543 -5.28 6.32 -16.51
C GLY A 543 -6.04 6.54 -15.18
N GLY A 544 -5.68 7.51 -14.33
CA GLY A 544 -6.32 7.73 -13.01
C GLY A 544 -6.60 9.20 -12.60
N TYR A 545 -7.01 9.42 -11.33
CA TYR A 545 -7.34 10.74 -10.77
C TYR A 545 -6.15 11.72 -10.80
N CYS A 546 -6.45 13.02 -10.73
CA CYS A 546 -5.43 14.06 -10.72
C CYS A 546 -4.57 13.99 -9.46
N ILE A 547 -3.24 13.87 -9.61
CA ILE A 547 -2.26 13.88 -8.50
C ILE A 547 -1.66 15.26 -8.26
N SER A 548 -1.77 16.14 -9.25
CA SER A 548 -1.45 17.54 -9.11
C SER A 548 -2.43 18.37 -9.92
N LYS A 549 -2.60 19.63 -9.52
CA LYS A 549 -3.36 20.60 -10.28
C LYS A 549 -2.67 21.95 -10.28
N ILE A 550 -2.95 22.74 -11.29
CA ILE A 550 -2.38 24.08 -11.48
C ILE A 550 -3.55 25.06 -11.62
N LEU A 551 -3.52 26.12 -10.83
CA LEU A 551 -4.49 27.21 -10.89
C LEU A 551 -3.93 28.33 -11.79
N PHE A 552 -4.79 28.82 -12.68
CA PHE A 552 -4.55 30.00 -13.51
C PHE A 552 -5.66 31.02 -13.34
N HIS A 553 -5.32 32.30 -13.45
CA HIS A 553 -6.27 33.41 -13.53
C HIS A 553 -6.30 34.02 -14.92
N ARG A 554 -7.48 34.47 -15.35
CA ARG A 554 -7.63 35.18 -16.61
C ARG A 554 -6.96 36.55 -16.53
N MET A 555 -6.24 36.91 -17.60
CA MET A 555 -5.58 38.20 -17.74
C MET A 555 -6.22 39.05 -18.83
N ASP A 556 -6.18 40.37 -18.64
CA ASP A 556 -6.46 41.33 -19.71
C ASP A 556 -5.29 41.34 -20.70
N ASP A 557 -5.59 41.15 -21.99
CA ASP A 557 -4.60 41.04 -23.07
C ASP A 557 -3.91 42.40 -23.39
N ASN A 558 -4.27 43.45 -22.67
CA ASN A 558 -3.74 44.80 -22.84
C ASN A 558 -2.29 44.99 -22.35
N HIS A 559 -1.71 44.05 -21.60
CA HIS A 559 -0.34 44.16 -21.08
C HIS A 559 0.54 43.01 -21.60
N LYS A 560 1.44 43.34 -22.54
CA LYS A 560 2.44 42.43 -23.10
C LYS A 560 3.81 42.70 -22.49
N GLY A 561 4.49 41.63 -22.08
CA GLY A 561 5.91 41.69 -21.70
C GLY A 561 6.80 41.97 -22.91
N LEU A 562 8.08 42.24 -22.68
CA LEU A 562 9.06 42.48 -23.73
C LEU A 562 9.13 41.31 -24.72
N ALA A 563 9.16 40.07 -24.23
CA ALA A 563 9.17 38.88 -25.08
C ALA A 563 8.00 38.86 -26.08
N GLU A 564 6.79 39.17 -25.61
CA GLU A 564 5.58 39.20 -26.44
C GLU A 564 5.57 40.40 -27.40
N ARG A 565 6.11 41.56 -26.96
CA ARG A 565 6.24 42.77 -27.79
C ARG A 565 7.29 42.58 -28.89
N MET A 566 8.33 41.79 -28.68
CA MET A 566 9.36 41.50 -29.68
C MET A 566 8.86 40.65 -30.85
N VAL A 567 7.84 39.83 -30.65
CA VAL A 567 7.29 38.95 -31.70
C VAL A 567 6.90 39.77 -32.92
N GLY A 568 7.39 39.36 -34.08
CA GLY A 568 7.17 40.03 -35.35
C GLY A 568 8.41 40.05 -36.23
N LYS A 569 8.22 40.52 -37.46
CA LYS A 569 9.29 40.71 -38.44
C LYS A 569 9.76 42.16 -38.45
N TRP A 570 11.07 42.34 -38.34
CA TRP A 570 11.75 43.61 -38.17
C TRP A 570 12.77 43.77 -39.28
N THR A 571 12.69 44.86 -40.06
CA THR A 571 13.63 45.14 -41.15
C THR A 571 14.63 46.20 -40.73
N MET A 572 15.91 45.93 -40.93
CA MET A 572 16.98 46.88 -40.64
C MET A 572 16.88 48.08 -41.58
N THR A 573 16.88 49.28 -41.01
CA THR A 573 16.84 50.54 -41.76
C THR A 573 18.13 51.32 -41.67
N LYS A 574 18.85 51.24 -40.54
CA LYS A 574 20.08 51.98 -40.28
C LYS A 574 21.04 51.20 -39.40
N GLY A 575 22.34 51.47 -39.55
CA GLY A 575 23.41 50.99 -38.68
C GLY A 575 24.25 52.16 -38.17
N TYR A 576 24.75 52.05 -36.96
CA TYR A 576 25.58 53.06 -36.32
C TYR A 576 26.77 52.39 -35.63
N GLU A 577 27.93 53.00 -35.75
CA GLU A 577 29.16 52.63 -35.05
C GLU A 577 29.55 53.74 -34.07
N LYS A 578 30.18 53.37 -32.96
CA LYS A 578 30.64 54.32 -31.95
C LYS A 578 32.06 54.78 -32.28
N LYS A 579 32.22 56.07 -32.62
CA LYS A 579 33.51 56.71 -32.92
C LYS A 579 33.73 57.87 -31.95
N ASP A 580 34.84 57.85 -31.21
CA ASP A 580 35.18 58.84 -30.19
C ASP A 580 34.07 59.11 -29.15
N GLY A 581 33.23 58.09 -28.88
CA GLY A 581 32.11 58.18 -27.95
C GLY A 581 30.78 58.66 -28.55
N GLU A 582 30.77 59.08 -29.82
CA GLU A 582 29.56 59.49 -30.54
C GLU A 582 29.09 58.41 -31.53
N TRP A 583 27.77 58.32 -31.72
CA TRP A 583 27.17 57.40 -32.69
C TRP A 583 27.22 58.01 -34.10
N VAL A 584 27.94 57.36 -35.01
CA VAL A 584 28.07 57.78 -36.41
C VAL A 584 27.35 56.77 -37.30
N GLU A 585 26.49 57.24 -38.21
CA GLU A 585 25.75 56.38 -39.14
C GLU A 585 26.69 55.71 -40.14
N MET A 586 26.56 54.40 -40.29
CA MET A 586 27.37 53.59 -41.20
C MET A 586 26.80 53.66 -42.61
N THR A 587 27.63 54.02 -43.59
CA THR A 587 27.24 54.05 -45.01
C THR A 587 28.02 53.06 -45.89
N GLU A 588 29.07 52.45 -45.35
CA GLU A 588 29.92 51.45 -46.01
C GLU A 588 29.78 50.10 -45.30
N ASN A 589 29.93 48.99 -46.04
CA ASN A 589 29.77 47.63 -45.52
C ASN A 589 28.40 47.34 -44.87
N MET A 590 27.36 48.09 -45.23
CA MET A 590 25.98 47.80 -44.83
C MET A 590 25.38 46.71 -45.74
N PRO A 591 24.57 45.78 -45.22
CA PRO A 591 23.84 44.84 -46.05
C PRO A 591 22.80 45.56 -46.91
N GLU A 592 22.56 45.05 -48.12
CA GLU A 592 21.50 45.52 -49.03
C GLU A 592 20.13 45.27 -48.42
N GLN A 593 19.97 44.14 -47.72
CA GLN A 593 18.77 43.77 -47.01
C GLN A 593 19.15 43.01 -45.74
N SER A 594 18.56 43.37 -44.62
CA SER A 594 18.65 42.59 -43.39
C SER A 594 17.34 42.67 -42.63
N TRP A 595 16.88 41.53 -42.12
CA TRP A 595 15.71 41.46 -41.26
C TRP A 595 15.88 40.36 -40.22
N VAL A 596 15.20 40.53 -39.09
CA VAL A 596 15.04 39.50 -38.08
C VAL A 596 13.56 39.25 -37.82
N GLU A 597 13.19 38.02 -37.49
CA GLU A 597 11.82 37.65 -37.16
C GLU A 597 11.81 36.82 -35.88
N TYR A 598 11.28 37.41 -34.81
CA TYR A 598 10.99 36.71 -33.57
C TYR A 598 9.61 36.08 -33.69
N ARG A 599 9.55 34.76 -33.56
CA ARG A 599 8.30 34.00 -33.64
C ARG A 599 7.86 33.51 -32.26
N GLU A 600 6.54 33.30 -32.15
CA GLU A 600 5.87 32.82 -30.95
C GLU A 600 6.28 31.39 -30.56
N ASN A 601 6.78 30.60 -31.52
CA ASN A 601 7.35 29.27 -31.27
C ASN A 601 8.79 29.31 -30.74
N GLY A 602 9.25 30.46 -30.21
CA GLY A 602 10.59 30.63 -29.66
C GLY A 602 11.72 30.61 -30.69
N ARG A 603 11.41 30.70 -31.99
CA ARG A 603 12.41 30.75 -33.07
C ARG A 603 12.72 32.18 -33.48
N LEU A 604 14.00 32.45 -33.68
CA LEU A 604 14.56 33.68 -34.23
C LEU A 604 15.11 33.36 -35.61
N TYR A 605 14.50 33.94 -36.64
CA TYR A 605 15.01 33.88 -38.01
C TYR A 605 15.78 35.15 -38.33
N MET A 606 16.99 35.02 -38.85
CA MET A 606 17.81 36.15 -39.27
C MET A 606 18.14 36.01 -40.76
N TYR A 607 18.06 37.12 -41.47
CA TYR A 607 18.42 37.20 -42.88
C TYR A 607 19.31 38.41 -43.10
N THR A 608 20.41 38.20 -43.82
CA THR A 608 21.30 39.28 -44.23
C THR A 608 21.84 39.03 -45.64
N LEU A 609 21.76 40.03 -46.51
CA LEU A 609 22.31 40.02 -47.86
C LEU A 609 23.28 41.17 -48.03
N TYR A 610 24.55 40.87 -48.29
CA TYR A 610 25.57 41.87 -48.62
C TYR A 610 25.75 42.02 -50.14
N PRO A 611 26.18 43.19 -50.63
CA PRO A 611 26.41 43.40 -52.06
C PRO A 611 27.37 42.36 -52.66
N GLY A 612 26.89 41.64 -53.68
CA GLY A 612 27.69 40.64 -54.40
C GLY A 612 27.98 39.35 -53.62
N GLN A 613 27.30 39.11 -52.50
CA GLN A 613 27.38 37.88 -51.71
C GLN A 613 26.08 37.08 -51.78
N GLU A 614 26.15 35.78 -51.47
CA GLU A 614 24.95 34.97 -51.27
C GLU A 614 24.25 35.37 -49.96
N PRO A 615 22.91 35.28 -49.90
CA PRO A 615 22.17 35.60 -48.68
C PRO A 615 22.49 34.62 -47.54
N ILE A 616 22.63 35.17 -46.34
CA ILE A 616 22.84 34.44 -45.10
C ILE A 616 21.48 34.25 -44.43
N TYR A 617 21.17 33.00 -44.06
CA TYR A 617 19.98 32.63 -43.31
C TYR A 617 20.40 31.90 -42.05
N GLU A 618 19.87 32.33 -40.91
CA GLU A 618 20.13 31.70 -39.62
C GLU A 618 18.83 31.50 -38.85
N ASP A 619 18.79 30.43 -38.06
CA ASP A 619 17.59 30.01 -37.33
C ASP A 619 17.98 29.47 -35.95
N PHE A 620 17.65 30.24 -34.92
CA PHE A 620 18.07 30.01 -33.55
C PHE A 620 16.87 29.93 -32.60
N GLN A 621 17.08 29.35 -31.42
CA GLN A 621 16.20 29.62 -30.29
C GLN A 621 16.56 30.97 -29.68
N TRP A 622 15.56 31.68 -29.15
CA TRP A 622 15.77 32.92 -28.43
C TRP A 622 15.12 32.87 -27.05
N MET A 623 15.74 33.59 -26.12
CA MET A 623 15.20 33.89 -24.79
C MET A 623 15.56 35.34 -24.48
N VAL A 624 14.80 36.02 -23.63
CA VAL A 624 15.08 37.43 -23.31
C VAL A 624 14.96 37.70 -21.82
N TYR A 625 15.92 38.44 -21.27
CA TYR A 625 15.77 39.06 -19.96
C TYR A 625 14.81 40.24 -20.07
N GLU A 626 13.64 40.13 -19.45
CA GLU A 626 12.55 41.11 -19.55
C GLU A 626 12.99 42.51 -19.07
N ASP A 627 13.83 42.57 -18.03
CA ASP A 627 14.26 43.83 -17.41
C ASP A 627 15.37 44.56 -18.18
N THR A 628 16.28 43.80 -18.83
CA THR A 628 17.49 44.35 -19.45
C THR A 628 17.42 44.40 -20.98
N GLY A 629 16.45 43.67 -21.56
CA GLY A 629 16.37 43.44 -22.99
C GLY A 629 17.53 42.64 -23.56
N PHE A 630 18.27 41.90 -22.72
CA PHE A 630 19.35 41.06 -23.20
C PHE A 630 18.78 39.76 -23.80
N VAL A 631 19.04 39.55 -25.09
CA VAL A 631 18.56 38.38 -25.83
C VAL A 631 19.65 37.32 -25.89
N LEU A 632 19.34 36.15 -25.36
CA LEU A 632 20.15 34.95 -25.46
C LEU A 632 19.79 34.20 -26.75
N SER A 633 20.75 34.08 -27.66
CA SER A 633 20.65 33.25 -28.87
C SER A 633 22.07 32.81 -29.29
N ALA A 634 22.26 32.30 -30.51
CA ALA A 634 23.62 32.09 -31.02
C ALA A 634 24.38 33.41 -31.22
N VAL A 635 23.65 34.51 -31.41
CA VAL A 635 24.20 35.87 -31.50
C VAL A 635 23.58 36.68 -30.37
N ASN A 636 24.23 36.68 -29.20
CA ASN A 636 23.76 37.46 -28.05
C ASN A 636 23.78 38.95 -28.36
N HIS A 637 22.71 39.65 -28.04
CA HIS A 637 22.58 41.08 -28.31
C HIS A 637 21.62 41.73 -27.31
N GLN A 638 21.77 43.03 -27.10
CA GLN A 638 20.85 43.81 -26.30
C GLN A 638 19.83 44.49 -27.19
N ILE A 639 18.56 44.46 -26.78
CA ILE A 639 17.48 45.16 -27.46
C ILE A 639 16.94 46.33 -26.65
N THR A 640 16.41 47.32 -27.36
CA THR A 640 15.54 48.35 -26.79
C THR A 640 14.38 48.57 -27.74
N LEU A 641 13.16 48.46 -27.22
CA LEU A 641 11.94 48.66 -27.98
C LEU A 641 11.31 50.00 -27.60
N GLU A 642 11.00 50.83 -28.60
CA GLU A 642 10.26 52.08 -28.36
C GLU A 642 8.83 51.79 -27.87
N ASP A 643 8.23 52.73 -27.12
CA ASP A 643 6.87 52.59 -26.54
C ASP A 643 5.77 52.34 -27.58
N ASN A 644 6.03 52.64 -28.85
CA ASN A 644 5.10 52.46 -29.97
C ASN A 644 5.18 51.06 -30.61
N ASP A 645 6.09 50.19 -30.16
CA ASP A 645 6.35 48.85 -30.69
C ASP A 645 6.72 48.80 -32.18
N ASN A 646 7.09 49.93 -32.80
CA ASN A 646 7.41 50.03 -34.22
C ASN A 646 8.91 50.09 -34.51
N THR A 647 9.73 50.44 -33.51
CA THR A 647 11.17 50.59 -33.65
C THR A 647 11.90 49.71 -32.64
N LEU A 648 12.75 48.81 -33.14
CA LEU A 648 13.61 47.94 -32.35
C LEU A 648 15.07 48.34 -32.59
N ILE A 649 15.79 48.66 -31.52
CA ILE A 649 17.24 48.93 -31.58
C ILE A 649 17.95 47.67 -31.10
N MET A 650 18.82 47.10 -31.94
CA MET A 650 19.65 45.95 -31.58
C MET A 650 21.11 46.37 -31.50
N ALA A 651 21.74 46.12 -30.35
CA ALA A 651 23.14 46.39 -30.09
C ALA A 651 23.90 45.07 -29.93
N TYR A 652 24.91 44.85 -30.78
CA TYR A 652 25.72 43.63 -30.78
C TYR A 652 26.98 43.83 -29.96
N HIS A 653 27.45 42.74 -29.32
CA HIS A 653 28.63 42.73 -28.46
C HIS A 653 29.66 41.70 -28.95
N ASP A 654 30.95 42.00 -28.74
CA ASP A 654 31.98 40.96 -28.58
C ASP A 654 31.92 40.42 -27.14
N PRO A 655 32.36 39.19 -26.83
CA PRO A 655 32.05 38.53 -25.56
C PRO A 655 32.64 39.29 -24.35
N LEU A 656 31.73 39.68 -23.43
CA LEU A 656 31.91 40.20 -22.07
C LEU A 656 33.27 40.86 -21.74
N ASP A 657 33.28 42.19 -21.64
CA ASP A 657 34.36 42.85 -20.92
C ASP A 657 34.31 42.49 -19.42
N SER A 658 35.47 42.54 -18.76
CA SER A 658 35.62 42.14 -17.35
C SER A 658 34.96 43.08 -16.33
N SER A 659 34.26 44.14 -16.75
CA SER A 659 33.64 45.14 -15.87
C SER A 659 32.15 44.92 -15.61
N GLY A 660 31.49 44.09 -16.42
CA GLY A 660 30.04 43.85 -16.30
C GLY A 660 29.17 45.04 -16.76
N GLU A 661 29.76 46.13 -17.24
CA GLU A 661 29.03 47.23 -17.89
C GLU A 661 28.90 46.98 -19.39
N ILE A 662 27.70 47.18 -19.93
CA ILE A 662 27.40 46.96 -21.34
C ILE A 662 27.75 48.21 -22.15
N ASN A 663 28.79 48.13 -23.01
CA ASN A 663 29.18 49.22 -23.91
C ASN A 663 29.27 48.74 -25.37
N PRO A 664 28.18 48.83 -26.17
CA PRO A 664 28.18 48.36 -27.54
C PRO A 664 28.97 49.28 -28.48
N ASP A 665 29.75 48.68 -29.38
CA ASP A 665 30.46 49.39 -30.46
C ASP A 665 29.58 49.62 -31.69
N HIS A 666 28.51 48.82 -31.85
CA HIS A 666 27.58 48.90 -32.96
C HIS A 666 26.13 48.81 -32.49
N LYS A 667 25.24 49.59 -33.10
CA LYS A 667 23.79 49.45 -32.95
C LYS A 667 23.07 49.58 -34.29
N TYR A 668 21.95 48.89 -34.42
CA TYR A 668 21.19 48.81 -35.65
C TYR A 668 19.72 49.10 -35.35
N ILE A 669 19.09 49.92 -36.20
CA ILE A 669 17.68 50.30 -36.06
C ILE A 669 16.86 49.45 -37.00
N PHE A 670 15.89 48.75 -36.45
CA PHE A 670 14.92 47.94 -37.17
C PHE A 670 13.53 48.54 -37.02
N VAL A 671 12.73 48.44 -38.07
CA VAL A 671 11.34 48.89 -38.10
C VAL A 671 10.44 47.68 -38.33
N ARG A 672 9.34 47.60 -37.59
CA ARG A 672 8.34 46.54 -37.74
C ARG A 672 7.71 46.62 -39.13
N ASN A 673 7.62 45.49 -39.82
CA ASN A 673 6.97 45.38 -41.12
C ASN A 673 5.44 45.38 -41.03
#